data_AF-A0A543HHE8-F1
#
_entry.id   AF-A0A543HHE8-F1
#
_cell.length_a   1.000
_cell.length_b   1.000
_cell.length_c   1.000
_cell.angle_alpha   90.00
_cell.angle_beta   90.00
_cell.angle_gamma   90.00
#
_symmetry.space_group_name_H-M   'P 1'
#
loop_
_entity.id
_entity.type
_entity.pdbx_description
1 polymer ?
#
loop_
_entity_poly.entity_id
_entity_poly.type
_entity_poly.pdbx_seq_one_letter_code
_entity_poly.pdbx_strand_id
1 'polypeptide(L)'
;MTHVSQRSGPPAGLFHHGKRTLAHLVATALTVGGLTVGIGTAAHAETAPEAVAETVAPVTRDLSFDSQRVQGIPGQYQIAHSDRSDSLYVTGSSGRPPIITGTLAKVDPETLTIEAVADLPVIPHSSGATAGFKRLSNHGVYADDKNGTVWVTNTRDNQVSVYDQDTLKQLWSSYEKNATRDPETGATTVAVEVNHPREVIIDEERGFAYVSAALRGTGDRVAVTVYNTTTFEHVTDIDIPDRVDYPAAGESVYPVTMGFDIDPASGTLYASDFQTDEVYVIDLATQTLQKRIPLNNPNIAQGTRTLQSSSVAINATLGELYTANQGAGGSGWSGLGVYDLTTGAFKYNIQTGSRALAVAADTEKNLIYVADFADGTVTVVDALSRGVIETITVSARSANHIIVANGSAYVVDKSGDFTGVEIPWGLDFLTGNVGTSATEVKGYTGTPPVLADPTPITADGITKITPGTSVPHVYVQNTTSIVPGGEVVLSGSGFAPGQQLAVKIDGDAFGLVGGGEGEAGSETTRGRIQADASGSFTGEKVTVPAETLVGTKAITPGEHTVSLLDSSPVTSVQATFVTATAATCEATPLAPVESTREDGDGAVLRTPAEVVVGQPIVLSGTGFKVTAGTSGPVFINQPTGGIGPVNVANRTIENQIPGSTYSDARAQGVWQADASGNWNLSIPFPTPANSTIPAGFEWRAGQTQTLRVLTGSLAAGDTIRSIEATFRVVDTLSTAVDPDCVAVAPTTPAVYAAGTSSPSPQTFAGYPELGAQYRAPTITASPVSVSVPTGDSATFTASASGIPAPTVQWQSSSNGTVWSDIPGATQVTLTVEKAEKLASGTRYRAVFSNLKGEATSEVATLLVSVPEPTEHEGAEAVAATTEELLPRGAGELTVVQTGSTVTVGNIPLADGEWVWAYGYSAATARGAHPVLDGATTVDVSGFAGGEHHLALYDGANLLGYVPFVVAQEAAAVEAAMVEAGSVDSGVAGSSGGAQLTNTGAEDAGLAWFAALVLVAGAGLVLRGRRRAADASA
;
A
#
# COMPACT_ATOMS: atom_id res chain seq x y z
N MET A 1 10.43 54.71 -9.70
CA MET A 1 11.02 56.02 -9.38
C MET A 1 12.31 55.78 -8.62
N THR A 2 13.42 56.31 -9.16
CA THR A 2 14.62 56.87 -8.50
C THR A 2 14.54 57.03 -6.96
N HIS A 3 15.57 56.84 -6.12
CA HIS A 3 17.00 57.18 -6.24
C HIS A 3 17.78 56.73 -4.96
N VAL A 4 19.10 56.48 -5.11
CA VAL A 4 20.25 56.91 -4.23
C VAL A 4 20.48 56.14 -2.91
N SER A 5 21.55 55.32 -2.78
CA SER A 5 23.00 55.58 -2.60
C SER A 5 23.42 55.76 -1.13
N GLN A 6 24.35 54.93 -0.63
CA GLN A 6 25.74 55.34 -0.39
C GLN A 6 26.58 54.22 0.27
N ARG A 7 27.83 54.12 -0.21
CA ARG A 7 28.97 53.39 0.38
C ARG A 7 29.52 54.15 1.59
N SER A 8 30.12 53.42 2.54
CA SER A 8 31.43 53.78 3.12
C SER A 8 32.07 52.57 3.82
N GLY A 9 33.38 52.43 3.62
CA GLY A 9 34.26 51.43 4.22
C GLY A 9 34.98 51.92 5.50
N PRO A 10 36.10 51.29 5.90
CA PRO A 10 36.50 50.90 7.28
C PRO A 10 37.53 51.89 7.92
N PRO A 11 38.42 51.62 8.92
CA PRO A 11 38.71 50.45 9.80
C PRO A 11 39.12 50.79 11.29
N ALA A 12 39.60 49.77 12.05
CA ALA A 12 40.72 49.79 13.04
C ALA A 12 40.46 49.67 14.58
N GLY A 13 41.31 48.86 15.25
CA GLY A 13 41.65 48.92 16.69
C GLY A 13 41.70 47.55 17.41
N LEU A 14 42.81 46.78 17.39
CA LEU A 14 43.93 46.70 18.35
C LEU A 14 43.63 46.19 19.79
N PHE A 15 44.20 44.99 20.08
CA PHE A 15 44.97 44.56 21.28
C PHE A 15 44.46 44.86 22.71
N HIS A 16 44.32 43.84 23.59
CA HIS A 16 45.39 43.35 24.51
C HIS A 16 44.94 42.24 25.49
N HIS A 17 45.95 41.54 26.01
CA HIS A 17 46.01 40.37 26.89
C HIS A 17 45.36 40.46 28.28
N GLY A 18 44.98 39.28 28.82
CA GLY A 18 44.87 39.00 30.26
C GLY A 18 45.26 37.54 30.58
N LYS A 19 46.16 37.33 31.55
CA LYS A 19 46.93 36.12 31.83
C LYS A 19 46.29 35.17 32.88
N ARG A 20 46.67 33.89 32.74
CA ARG A 20 46.75 32.73 33.66
C ARG A 20 46.73 32.98 35.19
N THR A 21 46.13 32.06 35.95
CA THR A 21 46.76 31.46 37.16
C THR A 21 46.22 30.05 37.48
N LEU A 22 47.13 29.18 37.93
CA LEU A 22 47.01 27.78 38.39
C LEU A 22 47.03 27.75 39.93
N ALA A 23 46.37 26.77 40.60
CA ALA A 23 46.93 25.95 41.71
C ALA A 23 45.90 25.02 42.44
N HIS A 24 46.23 23.71 42.49
CA HIS A 24 46.23 22.69 43.59
C HIS A 24 45.47 22.93 44.94
N LEU A 25 44.97 21.97 45.75
CA LEU A 25 45.26 20.53 46.04
C LEU A 25 44.17 19.90 46.98
N VAL A 26 44.32 18.58 47.30
CA VAL A 26 43.72 17.69 48.37
C VAL A 26 42.36 17.03 48.02
N ALA A 27 42.16 15.72 47.81
CA ALA A 27 42.66 14.41 48.32
C ALA A 27 41.88 13.81 49.52
N THR A 28 41.14 12.72 49.27
CA THR A 28 40.96 11.60 50.23
C THR A 28 40.84 10.29 49.46
N ALA A 29 41.62 9.29 49.89
CA ALA A 29 41.76 7.97 49.29
C ALA A 29 41.02 6.89 50.11
N LEU A 30 40.73 5.74 49.47
CA LEU A 30 40.62 4.46 50.17
C LEU A 30 41.20 3.36 49.27
N THR A 31 42.23 2.69 49.77
CA THR A 31 42.97 1.57 49.18
C THR A 31 42.99 0.40 50.16
N VAL A 32 42.82 -0.82 49.64
CA VAL A 32 43.41 -2.07 50.15
C VAL A 32 43.69 -2.90 48.88
N GLY A 33 44.91 -3.02 48.35
CA GLY A 33 46.05 -3.84 48.83
C GLY A 33 46.05 -5.16 48.03
N GLY A 34 47.06 -5.63 47.31
CA GLY A 34 48.44 -5.22 47.05
C GLY A 34 49.23 -6.51 46.75
N LEU A 35 49.93 -6.61 45.61
CA LEU A 35 51.18 -7.36 45.48
C LEU A 35 51.86 -6.99 44.15
N THR A 36 53.08 -6.46 44.23
CA THR A 36 53.99 -6.21 43.12
C THR A 36 55.14 -7.21 43.15
N VAL A 37 55.71 -7.54 41.98
CA VAL A 37 57.16 -7.60 41.64
C VAL A 37 57.32 -8.33 40.30
N GLY A 38 58.13 -7.77 39.39
CA GLY A 38 58.69 -8.53 38.26
C GLY A 38 59.03 -7.69 37.04
N ILE A 39 60.27 -7.20 36.98
CA ILE A 39 60.89 -6.52 35.83
C ILE A 39 61.35 -7.59 34.84
N GLY A 40 61.15 -7.41 33.53
CA GLY A 40 62.03 -8.04 32.53
C GLY A 40 61.38 -8.55 31.23
N THR A 41 62.04 -8.17 30.14
CA THR A 41 62.06 -8.76 28.78
C THR A 41 60.96 -8.36 27.80
N ALA A 42 61.42 -7.64 26.77
CA ALA A 42 60.78 -7.55 25.47
C ALA A 42 60.73 -8.95 24.82
N ALA A 43 59.57 -9.33 24.33
CA ALA A 43 59.41 -10.44 23.40
C ALA A 43 58.41 -10.02 22.32
N HIS A 44 58.79 -10.29 21.08
CA HIS A 44 58.05 -10.05 19.86
C HIS A 44 56.58 -10.44 19.96
N ALA A 45 55.68 -9.48 19.76
CA ALA A 45 54.36 -9.77 19.21
C ALA A 45 54.52 -9.75 17.69
N GLU A 46 54.69 -10.95 17.13
CA GLU A 46 54.56 -11.21 15.70
C GLU A 46 53.11 -10.87 15.32
N THR A 47 52.90 -9.70 14.72
CA THR A 47 51.63 -9.37 14.10
C THR A 47 51.48 -10.25 12.87
N ALA A 48 50.74 -11.36 13.01
CA ALA A 48 50.22 -12.08 11.87
C ALA A 48 49.48 -11.08 10.96
N PRO A 49 49.75 -11.03 9.64
CA PRO A 49 48.91 -10.26 8.75
C PRO A 49 47.51 -10.86 8.83
N GLU A 50 46.51 -10.06 9.23
CA GLU A 50 45.12 -10.41 9.00
C GLU A 50 44.97 -10.66 7.50
N ALA A 51 44.73 -11.92 7.14
CA ALA A 51 44.31 -12.27 5.80
C ALA A 51 42.99 -11.53 5.56
N VAL A 52 43.03 -10.48 4.74
CA VAL A 52 41.83 -9.88 4.17
C VAL A 52 41.20 -10.97 3.32
N ALA A 53 40.19 -11.65 3.85
CA ALA A 53 39.37 -12.56 3.07
C ALA A 53 38.74 -11.73 1.95
N GLU A 54 39.06 -12.02 0.70
CA GLU A 54 38.34 -11.46 -0.45
C GLU A 54 36.87 -11.86 -0.30
N THR A 55 36.02 -10.90 0.09
CA THR A 55 34.57 -11.12 0.15
C THR A 55 34.06 -11.20 -1.28
N VAL A 56 33.79 -12.41 -1.73
CA VAL A 56 33.12 -12.72 -2.99
C VAL A 56 31.75 -12.04 -2.99
N ALA A 57 31.46 -11.21 -3.99
CA ALA A 57 30.19 -10.49 -4.07
C ALA A 57 29.01 -11.47 -4.27
N PRO A 58 27.88 -11.26 -3.57
CA PRO A 58 26.69 -12.10 -3.75
C PRO A 58 26.17 -11.98 -5.18
N VAL A 59 25.70 -13.10 -5.74
CA VAL A 59 25.21 -13.12 -7.12
C VAL A 59 23.74 -12.72 -7.16
N THR A 60 23.40 -11.84 -8.10
CA THR A 60 22.03 -11.43 -8.37
C THR A 60 21.20 -12.58 -8.91
N ARG A 61 20.00 -12.76 -8.34
CA ARG A 61 19.04 -13.77 -8.80
C ARG A 61 18.61 -13.46 -10.23
N ASP A 62 18.56 -14.50 -11.07
CA ASP A 62 17.98 -14.41 -12.41
C ASP A 62 16.46 -14.66 -12.31
N LEU A 63 15.68 -13.61 -12.54
CA LEU A 63 14.24 -13.62 -12.52
C LEU A 63 13.74 -13.01 -13.84
N SER A 64 12.87 -13.73 -14.53
CA SER A 64 12.10 -13.17 -15.63
C SER A 64 10.93 -12.36 -15.10
N PHE A 65 10.52 -11.32 -15.82
CA PHE A 65 9.31 -10.56 -15.50
C PHE A 65 8.34 -10.57 -16.67
N ASP A 66 7.07 -10.85 -16.37
CA ASP A 66 5.97 -10.61 -17.31
C ASP A 66 5.40 -9.23 -17.05
N SER A 67 5.17 -8.45 -18.11
CA SER A 67 4.61 -7.11 -17.99
C SER A 67 3.42 -6.91 -18.92
N GLN A 68 2.28 -6.57 -18.30
CA GLN A 68 1.04 -6.26 -18.98
C GLN A 68 0.74 -4.78 -18.79
N ARG A 69 0.54 -4.05 -19.89
CA ARG A 69 0.10 -2.66 -19.85
C ARG A 69 -1.23 -2.49 -20.54
N VAL A 70 -2.09 -1.67 -19.95
CA VAL A 70 -3.38 -1.29 -20.52
C VAL A 70 -3.57 0.21 -20.46
N GLN A 71 -4.53 0.73 -21.24
CA GLN A 71 -4.98 2.11 -21.08
C GLN A 71 -5.64 2.29 -19.71
N GLY A 72 -5.16 3.26 -18.96
CA GLY A 72 -5.70 3.71 -17.68
C GLY A 72 -6.63 4.90 -17.81
N ILE A 73 -6.59 5.82 -16.84
CA ILE A 73 -7.39 7.05 -16.81
C ILE A 73 -6.57 8.29 -17.21
N PRO A 74 -7.21 9.42 -17.56
CA PRO A 74 -6.51 10.68 -17.75
C PRO A 74 -5.89 11.26 -16.46
N GLY A 75 -4.62 11.64 -16.54
CA GLY A 75 -3.94 12.43 -15.52
C GLY A 75 -3.59 11.66 -14.25
N GLN A 76 -3.25 10.38 -14.34
CA GLN A 76 -3.04 9.48 -13.20
C GLN A 76 -2.03 10.02 -12.17
N TYR A 77 -2.23 9.74 -10.89
CA TYR A 77 -1.31 10.13 -9.83
C TYR A 77 -0.86 8.94 -9.00
N GLN A 78 -1.70 8.42 -8.11
CA GLN A 78 -1.34 7.30 -7.25
C GLN A 78 -2.29 6.13 -7.45
N ILE A 79 -1.84 4.99 -6.94
CA ILE A 79 -2.55 3.72 -6.95
C ILE A 79 -2.46 3.12 -5.55
N ALA A 80 -3.55 2.53 -5.10
CA ALA A 80 -3.63 1.72 -3.88
C ALA A 80 -4.29 0.38 -4.20
N HIS A 81 -4.01 -0.64 -3.40
CA HIS A 81 -4.69 -1.93 -3.46
C HIS A 81 -5.50 -2.14 -2.17
N SER A 82 -6.59 -2.89 -2.30
CA SER A 82 -7.44 -3.35 -1.21
C SER A 82 -7.41 -4.87 -1.16
N ASP A 83 -6.97 -5.43 -0.05
CA ASP A 83 -7.04 -6.87 0.23
C ASP A 83 -8.49 -7.32 0.44
N ARG A 84 -9.35 -6.44 0.97
CA ARG A 84 -10.77 -6.73 1.19
C ARG A 84 -11.54 -6.99 -0.10
N SER A 85 -11.37 -6.09 -1.07
CA SER A 85 -12.14 -6.12 -2.32
C SER A 85 -11.36 -6.72 -3.49
N ASP A 86 -10.10 -7.07 -3.26
CA ASP A 86 -9.12 -7.43 -4.28
C ASP A 86 -9.18 -6.49 -5.48
N SER A 87 -9.03 -5.20 -5.20
CA SER A 87 -9.23 -4.14 -6.20
C SER A 87 -8.16 -3.08 -6.08
N LEU A 88 -7.80 -2.48 -7.21
CA LEU A 88 -6.94 -1.32 -7.28
C LEU A 88 -7.77 -0.04 -7.34
N TYR A 89 -7.29 1.01 -6.69
CA TYR A 89 -7.87 2.34 -6.71
C TYR A 89 -6.87 3.33 -7.30
N VAL A 90 -7.22 3.98 -8.41
CA VAL A 90 -6.33 4.88 -9.15
C VAL A 90 -6.92 6.27 -9.22
N THR A 91 -6.15 7.29 -8.83
CA THR A 91 -6.56 8.70 -8.91
C THR A 91 -6.11 9.34 -10.21
N GLY A 92 -6.92 10.23 -10.77
CA GLY A 92 -6.60 10.99 -11.98
C GLY A 92 -6.99 12.46 -11.85
N SER A 93 -6.06 13.35 -12.22
CA SER A 93 -6.27 14.80 -12.34
C SER A 93 -5.41 15.37 -13.47
N SER A 94 -6.03 15.91 -14.52
CA SER A 94 -5.32 16.46 -15.68
C SER A 94 -4.88 17.90 -15.44
N GLY A 95 -3.56 18.11 -15.32
CA GLY A 95 -2.94 19.44 -15.37
C GLY A 95 -3.01 20.24 -14.07
N ARG A 96 -3.27 21.55 -14.20
CA ARG A 96 -3.38 22.51 -13.09
C ARG A 96 -4.80 23.07 -13.06
N PRO A 97 -5.26 23.61 -11.91
CA PRO A 97 -6.55 24.27 -11.84
C PRO A 97 -6.76 25.30 -12.97
N PRO A 98 -7.94 25.32 -13.62
CA PRO A 98 -9.08 24.44 -13.35
C PRO A 98 -8.84 23.00 -13.82
N ILE A 99 -9.06 22.04 -12.93
CA ILE A 99 -9.02 20.61 -13.25
C ILE A 99 -10.37 20.24 -13.83
N ILE A 100 -10.42 20.04 -15.14
CA ILE A 100 -11.66 19.71 -15.87
C ILE A 100 -11.83 18.20 -15.95
N THR A 101 -10.71 17.51 -16.21
CA THR A 101 -10.66 16.06 -16.27
C THR A 101 -10.02 15.51 -15.00
N GLY A 102 -10.83 14.88 -14.15
CA GLY A 102 -10.34 14.18 -12.96
C GLY A 102 -11.33 13.12 -12.48
N THR A 103 -10.81 12.03 -11.89
CA THR A 103 -11.60 10.91 -11.37
C THR A 103 -10.86 10.11 -10.30
N LEU A 104 -11.56 9.14 -9.70
CA LEU A 104 -11.01 8.02 -8.94
C LEU A 104 -11.59 6.76 -9.59
N ALA A 105 -10.75 5.83 -10.01
CA ALA A 105 -11.16 4.59 -10.68
C ALA A 105 -10.94 3.39 -9.77
N LYS A 106 -11.87 2.43 -9.83
CA LYS A 106 -11.71 1.06 -9.32
C LYS A 106 -11.31 0.17 -10.49
N VAL A 107 -10.25 -0.62 -10.31
CA VAL A 107 -9.58 -1.38 -11.36
C VAL A 107 -9.35 -2.81 -10.88
N ASP A 108 -9.66 -3.78 -11.74
CA ASP A 108 -9.42 -5.20 -11.47
C ASP A 108 -7.89 -5.50 -11.54
N PRO A 109 -7.28 -6.06 -10.50
CA PRO A 109 -5.82 -6.26 -10.42
C PRO A 109 -5.27 -7.37 -11.33
N GLU A 110 -6.13 -8.22 -11.90
CA GLU A 110 -5.70 -9.30 -12.79
C GLU A 110 -5.69 -8.84 -14.25
N THR A 111 -6.77 -8.20 -14.69
CA THR A 111 -6.99 -7.77 -16.06
C THR A 111 -6.59 -6.31 -16.31
N LEU A 112 -6.46 -5.52 -15.24
CA LEU A 112 -6.29 -4.06 -15.25
C LEU A 112 -7.49 -3.32 -15.88
N THR A 113 -8.65 -3.97 -15.94
CA THR A 113 -9.86 -3.35 -16.48
C THR A 113 -10.42 -2.33 -15.50
N ILE A 114 -10.81 -1.15 -15.99
CA ILE A 114 -11.52 -0.15 -15.19
C ILE A 114 -12.96 -0.62 -15.00
N GLU A 115 -13.34 -0.95 -13.76
CA GLU A 115 -14.66 -1.49 -13.42
C GLU A 115 -15.66 -0.39 -13.06
N ALA A 116 -15.18 0.67 -12.41
CA ALA A 116 -16.00 1.80 -12.00
C ALA A 116 -15.15 3.08 -11.90
N VAL A 117 -15.82 4.22 -11.99
CA VAL A 117 -15.22 5.55 -11.78
C VAL A 117 -16.12 6.39 -10.87
N ALA A 118 -15.49 7.20 -10.04
CA ALA A 118 -16.17 8.12 -9.14
C ALA A 118 -16.67 9.36 -9.90
N ASP A 119 -17.86 9.83 -9.52
CA ASP A 119 -18.30 11.17 -9.86
C ASP A 119 -17.72 12.17 -8.84
N LEU A 120 -16.68 12.89 -9.22
CA LEU A 120 -16.04 13.84 -8.32
C LEU A 120 -16.91 15.10 -8.14
N PRO A 121 -16.90 15.75 -6.96
CA PRO A 121 -17.62 17.00 -6.77
C PRO A 121 -17.25 18.06 -7.81
N VAL A 122 -18.27 18.71 -8.37
CA VAL A 122 -18.10 19.91 -9.21
C VAL A 122 -18.14 21.13 -8.29
N ILE A 123 -17.07 21.91 -8.32
CA ILE A 123 -16.88 23.05 -7.43
C ILE A 123 -16.62 24.34 -8.23
N PRO A 124 -17.01 25.52 -7.70
CA PRO A 124 -16.72 26.79 -8.34
C PRO A 124 -15.21 27.01 -8.53
N HIS A 125 -14.85 27.67 -9.62
CA HIS A 125 -13.48 28.06 -9.93
C HIS A 125 -13.40 29.54 -10.31
N SER A 126 -12.44 30.25 -9.71
CA SER A 126 -12.18 31.68 -9.95
C SER A 126 -13.41 32.57 -9.70
N SER A 127 -13.32 33.86 -10.03
CA SER A 127 -14.42 34.82 -9.90
C SER A 127 -14.40 35.84 -11.05
N GLY A 128 -15.46 36.65 -11.17
CA GLY A 128 -15.55 37.70 -12.18
C GLY A 128 -15.50 37.17 -13.62
N ALA A 129 -14.71 37.82 -14.48
CA ALA A 129 -14.61 37.48 -15.91
C ALA A 129 -13.97 36.11 -16.22
N THR A 130 -13.40 35.46 -15.20
CA THR A 130 -12.76 34.13 -15.31
C THR A 130 -13.51 33.06 -14.51
N ALA A 131 -14.71 33.36 -14.02
CA ALA A 131 -15.52 32.42 -13.25
C ALA A 131 -15.93 31.20 -14.11
N GLY A 132 -15.95 30.04 -13.47
CA GLY A 132 -16.42 28.78 -14.05
C GLY A 132 -16.42 27.68 -13.01
N PHE A 133 -16.23 26.44 -13.45
CA PHE A 133 -16.29 25.24 -12.63
C PHE A 133 -15.07 24.35 -12.83
N LYS A 134 -14.74 23.56 -11.82
CA LYS A 134 -13.72 22.51 -11.89
C LYS A 134 -14.15 21.28 -11.08
N ARG A 135 -13.46 20.17 -11.27
CA ARG A 135 -13.56 18.99 -10.40
C ARG A 135 -12.70 19.19 -9.15
N LEU A 136 -13.18 18.72 -8.00
CA LEU A 136 -12.35 18.52 -6.82
C LEU A 136 -11.25 17.51 -7.16
N SER A 137 -9.98 17.87 -6.98
CA SER A 137 -8.88 17.14 -7.64
C SER A 137 -8.36 15.99 -6.79
N ASN A 138 -8.36 14.75 -7.26
CA ASN A 138 -7.83 13.60 -6.52
C ASN A 138 -6.37 13.30 -6.94
N HIS A 139 -5.49 13.04 -5.96
CA HIS A 139 -4.05 12.82 -6.20
C HIS A 139 -3.50 11.62 -5.43
N GLY A 140 -3.35 11.71 -4.12
CA GLY A 140 -2.94 10.56 -3.31
C GLY A 140 -4.10 9.66 -2.97
N VAL A 141 -3.82 8.38 -2.71
CA VAL A 141 -4.86 7.37 -2.45
C VAL A 141 -4.36 6.26 -1.54
N TYR A 142 -5.23 5.81 -0.64
CA TYR A 142 -5.05 4.60 0.16
C TYR A 142 -6.40 3.92 0.39
N ALA A 143 -6.42 2.59 0.44
CA ALA A 143 -7.61 1.79 0.75
C ALA A 143 -7.62 1.43 2.25
N ASP A 144 -8.71 1.75 2.94
CA ASP A 144 -8.97 1.34 4.32
C ASP A 144 -9.98 0.21 4.28
N ASP A 145 -9.47 -1.01 4.32
CA ASP A 145 -10.22 -2.25 4.21
C ASP A 145 -11.07 -2.51 5.45
N LYS A 146 -10.56 -2.12 6.62
CA LYS A 146 -11.27 -2.25 7.89
C LYS A 146 -12.58 -1.47 7.88
N ASN A 147 -12.59 -0.25 7.34
CA ASN A 147 -13.81 0.57 7.25
C ASN A 147 -14.50 0.50 5.88
N GLY A 148 -13.89 -0.15 4.88
CA GLY A 148 -14.40 -0.22 3.51
C GLY A 148 -14.42 1.15 2.83
N THR A 149 -13.39 1.96 3.06
CA THR A 149 -13.28 3.30 2.51
C THR A 149 -12.02 3.49 1.68
N VAL A 150 -12.00 4.50 0.82
CA VAL A 150 -10.85 4.91 0.02
C VAL A 150 -10.58 6.37 0.33
N TRP A 151 -9.43 6.62 0.91
CA TRP A 151 -8.98 7.96 1.26
C TRP A 151 -8.22 8.56 0.09
N VAL A 152 -8.48 9.82 -0.23
CA VAL A 152 -7.73 10.54 -1.25
C VAL A 152 -7.32 11.93 -0.80
N THR A 153 -6.13 12.36 -1.22
CA THR A 153 -5.68 13.74 -1.02
C THR A 153 -6.15 14.62 -2.17
N ASN A 154 -6.60 15.83 -1.82
CA ASN A 154 -6.97 16.86 -2.78
C ASN A 154 -5.90 17.95 -2.87
N THR A 155 -4.73 17.58 -3.42
CA THR A 155 -3.50 18.37 -3.41
C THR A 155 -3.65 19.80 -3.91
N ARG A 156 -4.47 20.05 -4.95
CA ARG A 156 -4.67 21.40 -5.52
C ARG A 156 -5.75 22.21 -4.82
N ASP A 157 -6.44 21.59 -3.86
CA ASP A 157 -7.56 22.17 -3.13
C ASP A 157 -7.24 22.34 -1.64
N ASN A 158 -6.11 21.79 -1.17
CA ASN A 158 -5.70 21.77 0.24
C ASN A 158 -6.70 21.04 1.14
N GLN A 159 -7.29 19.95 0.62
CA GLN A 159 -8.35 19.17 1.26
C GLN A 159 -8.05 17.67 1.24
N VAL A 160 -8.87 16.90 1.95
CA VAL A 160 -8.91 15.43 1.94
C VAL A 160 -10.35 14.98 1.72
N SER A 161 -10.52 13.84 1.05
CA SER A 161 -11.83 13.25 0.80
C SER A 161 -11.82 11.75 1.04
N VAL A 162 -12.97 11.19 1.39
CA VAL A 162 -13.18 9.77 1.64
C VAL A 162 -14.32 9.26 0.77
N TYR A 163 -14.10 8.12 0.14
CA TYR A 163 -15.05 7.46 -0.74
C TYR A 163 -15.37 6.06 -0.21
N ASP A 164 -16.55 5.57 -0.50
CA ASP A 164 -16.92 4.19 -0.26
C ASP A 164 -16.19 3.27 -1.25
N GLN A 165 -15.57 2.21 -0.75
CA GLN A 165 -14.70 1.34 -1.55
C GLN A 165 -15.48 0.57 -2.63
N ASP A 166 -16.71 0.15 -2.34
CA ASP A 166 -17.52 -0.65 -3.26
C ASP A 166 -18.20 0.21 -4.32
N THR A 167 -18.73 1.36 -3.91
CA THR A 167 -19.58 2.20 -4.77
C THR A 167 -18.85 3.39 -5.38
N LEU A 168 -17.69 3.77 -4.85
CA LEU A 168 -16.97 5.01 -5.17
C LEU A 168 -17.78 6.29 -4.92
N LYS A 169 -18.79 6.24 -4.05
CA LYS A 169 -19.50 7.44 -3.63
C LYS A 169 -18.65 8.19 -2.61
N GLN A 170 -18.54 9.51 -2.76
CA GLN A 170 -17.94 10.33 -1.71
C GLN A 170 -18.79 10.24 -0.43
N LEU A 171 -18.16 9.78 0.65
CA LEU A 171 -18.75 9.68 1.99
C LEU A 171 -18.50 10.96 2.79
N TRP A 172 -17.34 11.58 2.58
CA TRP A 172 -16.92 12.77 3.30
C TRP A 172 -15.90 13.57 2.50
N SER A 173 -15.87 14.89 2.73
CA SER A 173 -14.82 15.78 2.24
C SER A 173 -14.61 16.95 3.19
N SER A 174 -13.35 17.27 3.48
CA SER A 174 -13.03 18.50 4.21
C SER A 174 -13.39 19.76 3.42
N TYR A 175 -13.47 19.67 2.07
CA TYR A 175 -13.87 20.79 1.23
C TYR A 175 -15.25 21.34 1.62
N GLU A 176 -16.25 20.46 1.77
CA GLU A 176 -17.63 20.87 2.04
C GLU A 176 -17.75 21.56 3.40
N LYS A 177 -17.01 21.08 4.39
CA LYS A 177 -16.93 21.66 5.74
C LYS A 177 -16.27 23.05 5.72
N ASN A 178 -15.25 23.23 4.88
CA ASN A 178 -14.38 24.40 4.90
C ASN A 178 -14.74 25.47 3.86
N ALA A 179 -15.64 25.15 2.93
CA ALA A 179 -16.10 26.08 1.91
C ALA A 179 -17.16 27.05 2.45
N THR A 180 -16.92 28.34 2.29
CA THR A 180 -17.86 29.42 2.55
C THR A 180 -18.18 30.15 1.26
N ARG A 181 -19.48 30.35 0.98
CA ARG A 181 -19.93 31.09 -0.20
C ARG A 181 -20.37 32.50 0.19
N ASP A 182 -19.77 33.48 -0.45
CA ASP A 182 -20.20 34.87 -0.37
C ASP A 182 -21.58 35.01 -1.05
N PRO A 183 -22.61 35.46 -0.33
CA PRO A 183 -23.97 35.56 -0.87
C PRO A 183 -24.15 36.70 -1.88
N GLU A 184 -23.30 37.72 -1.88
CA GLU A 184 -23.38 38.88 -2.77
C GLU A 184 -22.58 38.67 -4.06
N THR A 185 -21.36 38.13 -3.94
CA THR A 185 -20.46 37.95 -5.09
C THR A 185 -20.53 36.54 -5.69
N GLY A 186 -21.08 35.57 -4.96
CA GLY A 186 -21.05 34.16 -5.31
C GLY A 186 -19.66 33.51 -5.22
N ALA A 187 -18.63 34.27 -4.78
CA ALA A 187 -17.28 33.77 -4.61
C ALA A 187 -17.22 32.71 -3.50
N THR A 188 -16.42 31.67 -3.70
CA THR A 188 -16.21 30.62 -2.70
C THR A 188 -14.81 30.77 -2.12
N THR A 189 -14.73 30.92 -0.81
CA THR A 189 -13.48 30.82 -0.04
C THR A 189 -13.45 29.46 0.64
N VAL A 190 -12.29 28.81 0.68
CA VAL A 190 -12.15 27.49 1.31
C VAL A 190 -10.99 27.59 2.28
N ALA A 191 -11.25 27.29 3.56
CA ALA A 191 -10.17 27.22 4.55
C ALA A 191 -9.22 26.06 4.21
N VAL A 192 -7.92 26.27 4.44
CA VAL A 192 -6.91 25.23 4.25
C VAL A 192 -7.12 24.19 5.34
N GLU A 193 -7.43 22.95 4.95
CA GLU A 193 -7.48 21.81 5.87
C GLU A 193 -6.07 21.24 6.05
N VAL A 194 -5.46 20.81 4.94
CA VAL A 194 -4.08 20.31 4.89
C VAL A 194 -3.36 21.05 3.78
N ASN A 195 -2.15 21.54 4.03
CA ASN A 195 -1.39 22.25 3.02
C ASN A 195 -0.86 21.27 1.96
N HIS A 196 -1.33 21.42 0.73
CA HIS A 196 -0.86 20.70 -0.44
C HIS A 196 -0.68 19.19 -0.23
N PRO A 197 -1.69 18.47 0.29
CA PRO A 197 -1.50 17.10 0.77
C PRO A 197 -1.06 16.18 -0.36
N ARG A 198 -0.05 15.34 -0.12
CA ARG A 198 0.60 14.53 -1.17
C ARG A 198 0.22 13.05 -1.07
N GLU A 199 0.55 12.44 0.04
CA GLU A 199 0.37 11.05 0.44
C GLU A 199 -0.68 10.93 1.55
N VAL A 200 -1.40 9.81 1.56
CA VAL A 200 -2.23 9.35 2.67
C VAL A 200 -1.92 7.88 2.93
N ILE A 201 -1.83 7.48 4.20
CA ILE A 201 -1.67 6.08 4.61
C ILE A 201 -2.54 5.80 5.83
N ILE A 202 -3.07 4.59 5.95
CA ILE A 202 -4.00 4.21 7.02
C ILE A 202 -3.29 3.23 7.96
N ASP A 203 -3.27 3.54 9.25
CA ASP A 203 -3.05 2.54 10.30
C ASP A 203 -4.40 1.92 10.67
N GLU A 204 -4.72 0.80 10.04
CA GLU A 204 -6.00 0.10 10.28
C GLU A 204 -6.09 -0.48 11.69
N GLU A 205 -4.96 -0.85 12.30
CA GLU A 205 -4.93 -1.41 13.65
C GLU A 205 -5.51 -0.39 14.64
N ARG A 206 -5.02 0.85 14.57
CA ARG A 206 -5.40 1.94 15.49
C ARG A 206 -6.54 2.82 14.97
N GLY A 207 -6.88 2.75 13.69
CA GLY A 207 -7.99 3.50 13.08
C GLY A 207 -7.65 4.96 12.80
N PHE A 208 -6.43 5.21 12.29
CA PHE A 208 -5.97 6.57 11.97
C PHE A 208 -5.47 6.69 10.53
N ALA A 209 -5.83 7.79 9.87
CA ALA A 209 -5.26 8.19 8.58
C ALA A 209 -4.19 9.25 8.81
N TYR A 210 -3.02 9.06 8.21
CA TYR A 210 -1.91 10.00 8.23
C TYR A 210 -1.78 10.64 6.86
N VAL A 211 -1.85 11.96 6.81
CA VAL A 211 -1.81 12.74 5.57
C VAL A 211 -0.62 13.68 5.60
N SER A 212 0.23 13.59 4.59
CA SER A 212 1.37 14.51 4.43
C SER A 212 0.88 15.93 4.16
N ALA A 213 1.62 16.92 4.67
CA ALA A 213 1.40 18.33 4.44
C ALA A 213 2.65 18.95 3.81
N ALA A 214 2.64 19.11 2.49
CA ALA A 214 3.78 19.62 1.73
C ALA A 214 3.85 21.14 1.80
N LEU A 215 4.60 21.68 2.77
CA LEU A 215 4.73 23.13 2.99
C LEU A 215 5.37 23.83 1.77
N ARG A 216 4.59 24.62 1.05
CA ARG A 216 5.05 25.46 -0.08
C ARG A 216 4.89 26.96 0.20
N GLY A 217 5.18 27.42 1.42
CA GLY A 217 5.02 28.84 1.83
C GLY A 217 5.20 29.10 3.33
N THR A 218 4.82 30.30 3.80
CA THR A 218 5.07 30.81 5.17
C THR A 218 3.92 30.59 6.16
N GLY A 219 3.17 29.49 6.03
CA GLY A 219 2.03 29.15 6.90
C GLY A 219 2.42 28.32 8.14
N ASP A 220 1.43 28.00 8.97
CA ASP A 220 1.59 27.14 10.15
C ASP A 220 2.28 25.81 9.78
N ARG A 221 3.30 25.46 10.56
CA ARG A 221 4.23 24.38 10.28
C ARG A 221 3.60 23.06 10.71
N VAL A 222 3.04 22.34 9.74
CA VAL A 222 2.50 21.00 9.92
C VAL A 222 3.09 20.14 8.83
N ALA A 223 3.66 19.00 9.19
CA ALA A 223 4.24 18.06 8.24
C ALA A 223 3.36 16.81 8.06
N VAL A 224 2.68 16.35 9.10
CA VAL A 224 1.73 15.24 9.00
C VAL A 224 0.48 15.56 9.80
N THR A 225 -0.69 15.44 9.18
CA THR A 225 -1.99 15.61 9.82
C THR A 225 -2.64 14.26 10.03
N VAL A 226 -3.25 14.05 11.20
CA VAL A 226 -3.85 12.77 11.59
C VAL A 226 -5.37 12.90 11.68
N TYR A 227 -6.08 11.94 11.11
CA TYR A 227 -7.54 11.83 11.13
C TYR A 227 -8.00 10.51 11.74
N ASN A 228 -9.16 10.50 12.38
CA ASN A 228 -9.84 9.27 12.76
C ASN A 228 -10.52 8.64 11.54
N THR A 229 -10.31 7.36 11.29
CA THR A 229 -10.82 6.72 10.05
C THR A 229 -12.32 6.42 10.07
N THR A 230 -12.96 6.46 11.24
CA THR A 230 -14.40 6.20 11.40
C THR A 230 -15.20 7.51 11.45
N THR A 231 -14.71 8.52 12.16
CA THR A 231 -15.42 9.81 12.29
C THR A 231 -15.00 10.85 11.26
N PHE A 232 -13.88 10.63 10.58
CA PHE A 232 -13.23 11.58 9.64
C PHE A 232 -12.77 12.89 10.29
N GLU A 233 -12.80 12.96 11.62
CA GLU A 233 -12.40 14.16 12.35
C GLU A 233 -10.87 14.26 12.43
N HIS A 234 -10.38 15.49 12.31
CA HIS A 234 -9.00 15.85 12.64
C HIS A 234 -8.71 15.48 14.10
N VAL A 235 -7.62 14.78 14.32
CA VAL A 235 -7.18 14.32 15.64
C VAL A 235 -6.05 15.20 16.17
N THR A 236 -4.98 15.33 15.39
CA THR A 236 -3.80 16.11 15.75
C THR A 236 -2.94 16.41 14.52
N ASP A 237 -2.10 17.41 14.66
CA ASP A 237 -1.00 17.70 13.73
C ASP A 237 0.33 17.32 14.36
N ILE A 238 1.16 16.63 13.57
CA ILE A 238 2.54 16.29 13.92
C ILE A 238 3.43 17.34 13.26
N ASP A 239 3.82 18.33 14.05
CA ASP A 239 4.78 19.36 13.65
C ASP A 239 6.19 18.78 13.65
N ILE A 240 6.95 19.08 12.58
CA ILE A 240 8.33 18.64 12.42
C ILE A 240 9.22 19.89 12.45
N PRO A 241 10.15 19.99 13.41
CA PRO A 241 10.98 21.17 13.55
C PRO A 241 11.89 21.39 12.34
N ASP A 242 12.06 22.67 11.96
CA ASP A 242 13.06 23.09 10.97
C ASP A 242 14.45 22.55 11.30
N ARG A 243 15.23 22.33 10.24
CA ARG A 243 16.62 21.92 10.35
C ARG A 243 17.55 23.14 10.40
N VAL A 244 18.07 23.45 11.59
CA VAL A 244 18.92 24.64 11.84
C VAL A 244 20.32 24.51 11.24
N ASP A 245 20.82 23.28 11.06
CA ASP A 245 22.15 22.96 10.50
C ASP A 245 22.14 22.83 8.96
N TYR A 246 20.99 23.06 8.31
CA TYR A 246 20.80 22.94 6.87
C TYR A 246 20.09 24.17 6.32
N PRO A 247 20.83 25.26 6.16
CA PRO A 247 21.03 25.77 4.80
C PRO A 247 22.41 26.43 4.56
N ALA A 248 22.73 26.69 3.29
CA ALA A 248 23.69 27.74 2.95
C ALA A 248 23.28 29.08 3.58
N ALA A 249 24.24 29.95 3.92
CA ALA A 249 23.95 31.21 4.59
C ALA A 249 22.95 32.07 3.79
N GLY A 250 21.72 32.20 4.29
CA GLY A 250 20.66 33.04 3.71
C GLY A 250 19.39 32.32 3.23
N GLU A 251 19.32 30.99 3.29
CA GLU A 251 18.11 30.23 2.90
C GLU A 251 17.34 29.76 4.16
N SER A 252 16.02 29.62 4.06
CA SER A 252 15.19 28.95 5.06
C SER A 252 14.58 27.73 4.39
N VAL A 253 14.80 26.53 4.95
CA VAL A 253 14.29 25.26 4.42
C VAL A 253 13.31 24.68 5.45
N TYR A 254 12.09 24.38 5.00
CA TYR A 254 11.02 23.83 5.83
C TYR A 254 10.73 22.39 5.38
N PRO A 255 10.18 21.53 6.25
CA PRO A 255 9.78 20.17 5.87
C PRO A 255 8.76 20.17 4.73
N VAL A 256 8.98 19.29 3.75
CA VAL A 256 8.04 18.95 2.67
C VAL A 256 7.93 17.43 2.64
N THR A 257 7.11 16.91 3.54
CA THR A 257 6.77 15.49 3.62
C THR A 257 6.07 15.03 2.35
N MET A 258 6.52 13.89 1.83
CA MET A 258 6.03 13.27 0.61
C MET A 258 5.54 11.85 0.91
N GLY A 259 6.22 10.82 0.41
CA GLY A 259 5.80 9.43 0.54
C GLY A 259 5.97 8.87 1.95
N PHE A 260 5.10 7.90 2.25
CA PHE A 260 4.99 7.21 3.53
C PHE A 260 5.15 5.70 3.35
N ASP A 261 5.62 5.05 4.42
CA ASP A 261 5.49 3.59 4.59
C ASP A 261 5.34 3.26 6.09
N ILE A 262 4.66 2.17 6.42
CA ILE A 262 4.40 1.76 7.81
C ILE A 262 5.05 0.39 8.07
N ASP A 263 5.74 0.27 9.20
CA ASP A 263 6.00 -1.02 9.83
C ASP A 263 4.87 -1.32 10.81
N PRO A 264 3.88 -2.16 10.45
CA PRO A 264 2.77 -2.47 11.34
C PRO A 264 3.23 -3.27 12.56
N ALA A 265 4.30 -4.06 12.46
CA ALA A 265 4.78 -4.90 13.55
C ALA A 265 5.43 -4.05 14.65
N SER A 266 6.18 -3.01 14.28
CA SER A 266 6.76 -2.07 15.24
C SER A 266 5.84 -0.90 15.59
N GLY A 267 4.74 -0.70 14.86
CA GLY A 267 3.83 0.43 15.02
C GLY A 267 4.51 1.76 14.66
N THR A 268 5.26 1.78 13.56
CA THR A 268 6.09 2.94 13.17
C THR A 268 5.76 3.40 11.75
N LEU A 269 5.60 4.71 11.57
CA LEU A 269 5.45 5.36 10.27
C LEU A 269 6.76 6.03 9.86
N TYR A 270 7.17 5.79 8.63
CA TYR A 270 8.32 6.43 7.99
C TYR A 270 7.82 7.43 6.95
N ALA A 271 8.29 8.68 7.05
CA ALA A 271 7.89 9.75 6.16
C ALA A 271 9.10 10.40 5.48
N SER A 272 9.17 10.28 4.15
CA SER A 272 10.21 10.93 3.35
C SER A 272 10.00 12.45 3.26
N ASP A 273 11.09 13.21 3.29
CA ASP A 273 11.08 14.65 3.09
C ASP A 273 11.86 15.08 1.84
N PHE A 274 11.23 15.93 1.04
CA PHE A 274 11.73 16.38 -0.25
C PHE A 274 12.74 17.53 -0.16
N GLN A 275 12.78 18.29 0.93
CA GLN A 275 13.63 19.47 1.06
C GLN A 275 14.74 19.29 2.10
N THR A 276 14.46 18.61 3.20
CA THR A 276 15.41 18.48 4.33
C THR A 276 16.39 17.32 4.15
N ASP A 277 16.14 16.45 3.16
CA ASP A 277 16.85 15.19 2.94
C ASP A 277 16.84 14.31 4.20
N GLU A 278 15.67 14.18 4.82
CA GLU A 278 15.45 13.34 6.01
C GLU A 278 14.33 12.33 5.76
N VAL A 279 14.34 11.25 6.55
CA VAL A 279 13.16 10.44 6.81
C VAL A 279 12.75 10.60 8.27
N TYR A 280 11.49 10.91 8.49
CA TYR A 280 10.89 11.08 9.80
C TYR A 280 10.30 9.76 10.27
N VAL A 281 10.66 9.35 11.48
CA VAL A 281 10.19 8.14 12.14
C VAL A 281 9.18 8.55 13.21
N ILE A 282 7.93 8.16 13.02
CA ILE A 282 6.78 8.57 13.82
C ILE A 282 6.24 7.34 14.53
N ASP A 283 6.02 7.45 15.84
CA ASP A 283 5.34 6.43 16.64
C ASP A 283 3.83 6.47 16.35
N LEU A 284 3.24 5.37 15.91
CA LEU A 284 1.81 5.31 15.61
C LEU A 284 0.94 5.28 16.87
N ALA A 285 1.45 4.75 17.99
CA ALA A 285 0.70 4.67 19.24
C ALA A 285 0.61 6.02 19.96
N THR A 286 1.70 6.80 19.98
CA THR A 286 1.76 8.11 20.63
C THR A 286 1.54 9.27 19.66
N GLN A 287 1.59 9.03 18.34
CA GLN A 287 1.45 10.05 17.29
C GLN A 287 2.49 11.17 17.40
N THR A 288 3.74 10.79 17.68
CA THR A 288 4.84 11.74 17.88
C THR A 288 6.07 11.37 17.04
N LEU A 289 6.80 12.39 16.58
CA LEU A 289 8.11 12.22 15.97
C LEU A 289 9.08 11.60 16.98
N GLN A 290 9.57 10.40 16.70
CA GLN A 290 10.59 9.72 17.51
C GLN A 290 12.01 10.12 17.08
N LYS A 291 12.25 10.10 15.76
CA LYS A 291 13.60 10.21 15.20
C LYS A 291 13.57 10.82 13.81
N ARG A 292 14.66 11.51 13.46
CA ARG A 292 14.96 11.96 12.10
C ARG A 292 16.18 11.19 11.60
N ILE A 293 16.06 10.58 10.43
CA ILE A 293 17.14 9.85 9.76
C ILE A 293 17.68 10.76 8.65
N PRO A 294 18.91 11.28 8.77
CA PRO A 294 19.51 12.07 7.71
C PRO A 294 19.86 11.17 6.52
N LEU A 295 19.39 11.55 5.33
CA LEU A 295 19.70 10.86 4.09
C LEU A 295 21.09 11.31 3.61
N ASN A 296 22.11 10.71 4.20
CA ASN A 296 23.48 10.95 3.79
C ASN A 296 23.80 10.10 2.56
N ASN A 297 24.52 10.68 1.60
CA ASN A 297 25.18 9.95 0.52
C ASN A 297 26.65 10.38 0.51
N PRO A 298 27.61 9.48 0.81
CA PRO A 298 29.03 9.82 0.88
C PRO A 298 29.60 10.32 -0.45
N ASN A 299 28.92 10.04 -1.57
CA ASN A 299 29.30 10.48 -2.91
C ASN A 299 28.80 11.90 -3.24
N ILE A 300 28.04 12.53 -2.33
CA ILE A 300 27.57 13.92 -2.47
C ILE A 300 28.26 14.76 -1.41
N ALA A 301 28.92 15.84 -1.83
CA ALA A 301 29.55 16.76 -0.89
C ALA A 301 28.48 17.38 0.04
N GLN A 302 28.67 17.26 1.35
CA GLN A 302 27.75 17.79 2.35
C GLN A 302 27.42 19.26 2.08
N GLY A 303 26.13 19.60 2.06
CA GLY A 303 25.62 20.97 1.94
C GLY A 303 25.65 21.58 0.53
N THR A 304 25.83 20.80 -0.54
CA THR A 304 25.93 21.35 -1.91
C THR A 304 24.81 21.00 -2.89
N ARG A 305 24.03 19.92 -2.70
CA ARG A 305 22.82 19.56 -3.48
C ARG A 305 21.90 18.63 -2.68
N THR A 306 20.58 18.82 -2.79
CA THR A 306 19.58 17.97 -2.13
C THR A 306 19.32 16.66 -2.89
N LEU A 307 19.08 15.57 -2.16
CA LEU A 307 18.65 14.28 -2.70
C LEU A 307 17.20 14.35 -3.20
N GLN A 308 16.38 15.18 -2.56
CA GLN A 308 14.96 15.32 -2.89
C GLN A 308 14.22 13.98 -2.87
N SER A 309 14.27 13.32 -1.72
CA SER A 309 13.56 12.05 -1.50
C SER A 309 12.06 12.27 -1.64
N SER A 310 11.40 11.48 -2.49
CA SER A 310 9.96 11.61 -2.75
C SER A 310 9.13 10.42 -2.33
N SER A 311 9.76 9.30 -2.00
CA SER A 311 9.09 8.08 -1.58
C SER A 311 10.05 7.25 -0.72
N VAL A 312 9.47 6.52 0.23
CA VAL A 312 10.16 5.60 1.14
C VAL A 312 9.47 4.24 1.06
N ALA A 313 10.25 3.16 1.20
CA ALA A 313 9.75 1.82 1.42
C ALA A 313 10.62 1.12 2.47
N ILE A 314 10.10 0.12 3.17
CA ILE A 314 10.86 -0.66 4.15
C ILE A 314 10.87 -2.15 3.82
N ASN A 315 11.93 -2.82 4.24
CA ASN A 315 11.96 -4.28 4.36
C ASN A 315 12.45 -4.64 5.77
N ALA A 316 11.50 -4.83 6.68
CA ALA A 316 11.78 -5.14 8.07
C ALA A 316 12.56 -6.46 8.24
N THR A 317 12.37 -7.44 7.34
CA THR A 317 13.07 -8.74 7.41
C THR A 317 14.57 -8.59 7.15
N LEU A 318 14.97 -7.63 6.30
CA LEU A 318 16.36 -7.29 6.04
C LEU A 318 16.88 -6.15 6.93
N GLY A 319 16.00 -5.52 7.72
CA GLY A 319 16.31 -4.31 8.48
C GLY A 319 16.75 -3.17 7.55
N GLU A 320 16.10 -3.01 6.39
CA GLU A 320 16.46 -2.00 5.40
C GLU A 320 15.34 -0.98 5.19
N LEU A 321 15.75 0.28 4.96
CA LEU A 321 14.93 1.40 4.55
C LEU A 321 15.41 1.90 3.20
N TYR A 322 14.49 2.08 2.26
CA TYR A 322 14.76 2.46 0.88
C TYR A 322 14.16 3.83 0.57
N THR A 323 14.88 4.67 -0.16
CA THR A 323 14.38 5.97 -0.62
C THR A 323 14.52 6.15 -2.12
N ALA A 324 13.48 6.65 -2.77
CA ALA A 324 13.55 7.11 -4.16
C ALA A 324 13.94 8.59 -4.18
N ASN A 325 15.10 8.90 -4.77
CA ASN A 325 15.68 10.25 -4.76
C ASN A 325 15.64 10.86 -6.17
N GLN A 326 15.02 12.03 -6.32
CA GLN A 326 14.88 12.69 -7.61
C GLN A 326 16.13 13.46 -8.05
N GLY A 327 16.95 13.90 -7.09
CA GLY A 327 18.08 14.79 -7.31
C GLY A 327 17.66 16.23 -7.66
N ALA A 328 18.25 17.22 -6.99
CA ALA A 328 17.96 18.64 -7.18
C ALA A 328 17.93 19.10 -8.66
N GLY A 329 16.74 19.22 -9.24
CA GLY A 329 16.51 19.72 -10.60
C GLY A 329 17.25 18.94 -11.71
N GLY A 330 17.44 17.63 -11.54
CA GLY A 330 18.18 16.78 -12.48
C GLY A 330 19.70 17.00 -12.48
N SER A 331 20.22 17.82 -11.56
CA SER A 331 21.66 18.02 -11.35
C SER A 331 22.17 17.35 -10.08
N GLY A 332 21.27 16.96 -9.17
CA GLY A 332 21.59 16.10 -8.03
C GLY A 332 21.67 14.63 -8.43
N TRP A 333 22.18 13.79 -7.53
CA TRP A 333 22.16 12.35 -7.72
C TRP A 333 20.73 11.83 -7.63
N SER A 334 20.31 11.00 -8.58
CA SER A 334 19.01 10.33 -8.60
C SER A 334 19.19 8.82 -8.55
N GLY A 335 18.35 8.14 -7.77
CA GLY A 335 18.40 6.69 -7.63
C GLY A 335 17.82 6.20 -6.32
N LEU A 336 18.09 4.93 -6.03
CA LEU A 336 17.67 4.24 -4.81
C LEU A 336 18.73 4.41 -3.71
N GLY A 337 18.38 5.10 -2.62
CA GLY A 337 19.19 5.15 -1.41
C GLY A 337 18.79 4.03 -0.45
N VAL A 338 19.75 3.35 0.18
CA VAL A 338 19.48 2.27 1.13
C VAL A 338 20.13 2.56 2.47
N TYR A 339 19.36 2.43 3.53
CA TYR A 339 19.72 2.74 4.90
C TYR A 339 19.35 1.57 5.81
N ASP A 340 20.03 1.47 6.96
CA ASP A 340 19.70 0.54 8.01
C ASP A 340 18.44 1.03 8.74
N LEU A 341 17.42 0.19 8.82
CA LEU A 341 16.09 0.55 9.33
C LEU A 341 16.13 0.94 10.81
N THR A 342 17.03 0.34 11.59
CA THR A 342 17.14 0.56 13.04
C THR A 342 17.96 1.80 13.34
N THR A 343 19.18 1.85 12.79
CA THR A 343 20.17 2.88 13.09
C THR A 343 20.01 4.12 12.21
N GLY A 344 19.42 3.99 11.03
CA GLY A 344 19.37 5.03 10.00
C GLY A 344 20.70 5.23 9.28
N ALA A 345 21.69 4.34 9.48
CA ALA A 345 22.98 4.45 8.84
C ALA A 345 22.87 4.18 7.34
N PHE A 346 23.54 4.99 6.52
CA PHE A 346 23.66 4.74 5.08
C PHE A 346 24.34 3.38 4.84
N LYS A 347 23.77 2.56 3.95
CA LYS A 347 24.32 1.25 3.56
C LYS A 347 24.95 1.34 2.18
N TYR A 348 24.16 1.65 1.16
CA TYR A 348 24.59 1.71 -0.24
C TYR A 348 23.57 2.49 -1.09
N ASN A 349 23.89 2.70 -2.36
CA ASN A 349 22.97 3.28 -3.33
C ASN A 349 23.01 2.52 -4.66
N ILE A 350 21.92 2.61 -5.41
CA ILE A 350 21.79 1.99 -6.73
C ILE A 350 21.32 3.06 -7.71
N GLN A 351 22.08 3.25 -8.79
CA GLN A 351 21.66 4.09 -9.90
C GLN A 351 20.48 3.41 -10.60
N THR A 352 19.41 4.15 -10.81
CA THR A 352 18.24 3.67 -11.57
C THR A 352 18.17 4.46 -12.87
N GLY A 353 17.17 5.32 -13.05
CA GLY A 353 17.12 6.26 -14.17
C GLY A 353 17.53 7.69 -13.79
N SER A 354 17.04 8.63 -14.59
CA SER A 354 17.36 10.06 -14.50
C SER A 354 16.54 10.81 -13.45
N ARG A 355 15.41 10.24 -12.99
CA ARG A 355 14.58 10.81 -11.92
C ARG A 355 13.69 9.76 -11.23
N ALA A 356 14.27 9.01 -10.30
CA ALA A 356 13.54 8.09 -9.42
C ALA A 356 12.49 8.85 -8.59
N LEU A 357 11.22 8.42 -8.67
CA LEU A 357 10.10 9.11 -8.03
C LEU A 357 9.42 8.28 -6.95
N ALA A 358 9.19 6.99 -7.20
CA ALA A 358 8.48 6.10 -6.28
C ALA A 358 9.23 4.77 -6.10
N VAL A 359 9.19 4.22 -4.89
CA VAL A 359 9.77 2.91 -4.55
C VAL A 359 8.73 2.06 -3.83
N ALA A 360 8.70 0.77 -4.12
CA ALA A 360 7.92 -0.23 -3.39
C ALA A 360 8.76 -1.49 -3.13
N ALA A 361 8.56 -2.13 -1.98
CA ALA A 361 9.28 -3.35 -1.60
C ALA A 361 8.32 -4.55 -1.57
N ASP A 362 8.66 -5.61 -2.30
CA ASP A 362 8.12 -6.96 -2.08
C ASP A 362 9.02 -7.63 -1.03
N THR A 363 8.61 -7.55 0.23
CA THR A 363 9.39 -8.06 1.37
C THR A 363 9.41 -9.59 1.40
N GLU A 364 8.39 -10.26 0.87
CA GLU A 364 8.34 -11.72 0.76
C GLU A 364 9.38 -12.24 -0.23
N LYS A 365 9.52 -11.58 -1.38
CA LYS A 365 10.47 -11.97 -2.43
C LYS A 365 11.82 -11.25 -2.32
N ASN A 366 11.95 -10.29 -1.42
CA ASN A 366 13.10 -9.40 -1.30
C ASN A 366 13.43 -8.67 -2.62
N LEU A 367 12.40 -8.15 -3.29
CA LEU A 367 12.53 -7.37 -4.52
C LEU A 367 12.14 -5.92 -4.26
N ILE A 368 12.94 -4.99 -4.78
CA ILE A 368 12.65 -3.55 -4.69
C ILE A 368 12.38 -3.03 -6.09
N TYR A 369 11.24 -2.37 -6.26
CA TYR A 369 10.82 -1.80 -7.54
C TYR A 369 10.92 -0.28 -7.45
N VAL A 370 11.62 0.34 -8.40
CA VAL A 370 11.84 1.79 -8.42
C VAL A 370 11.32 2.38 -9.73
N ALA A 371 10.27 3.20 -9.65
CA ALA A 371 9.70 3.88 -10.80
C ALA A 371 10.49 5.17 -11.12
N ASP A 372 10.99 5.28 -12.34
CA ASP A 372 11.66 6.45 -12.86
C ASP A 372 10.73 7.33 -13.69
N PHE A 373 10.50 8.55 -13.22
CA PHE A 373 9.57 9.47 -13.84
C PHE A 373 10.14 10.14 -15.09
N ALA A 374 11.44 10.37 -15.19
CA ALA A 374 11.98 10.97 -16.42
C ALA A 374 11.91 9.95 -17.56
N ASP A 375 12.26 8.71 -17.26
CA ASP A 375 12.55 7.70 -18.27
C ASP A 375 11.35 6.79 -18.57
N GLY A 376 10.34 6.74 -17.69
CA GLY A 376 9.18 5.86 -17.90
C GLY A 376 9.50 4.39 -17.65
N THR A 377 10.46 4.10 -16.78
CA THR A 377 10.95 2.76 -16.51
C THR A 377 10.71 2.36 -15.05
N VAL A 378 10.75 1.06 -14.78
CA VAL A 378 10.84 0.48 -13.44
C VAL A 378 12.12 -0.34 -13.35
N THR A 379 13.00 0.02 -12.42
CA THR A 379 14.19 -0.78 -12.11
C THR A 379 13.85 -1.77 -10.99
N VAL A 380 14.07 -3.05 -11.24
CA VAL A 380 13.89 -4.12 -10.25
C VAL A 380 15.24 -4.50 -9.66
N VAL A 381 15.34 -4.41 -8.34
CA VAL A 381 16.55 -4.67 -7.57
C VAL A 381 16.32 -5.91 -6.71
N ASP A 382 17.31 -6.79 -6.70
CA ASP A 382 17.40 -7.87 -5.74
C ASP A 382 18.02 -7.35 -4.44
N ALA A 383 17.22 -7.22 -3.36
CA ALA A 383 17.70 -6.64 -2.11
C ALA A 383 18.81 -7.47 -1.44
N LEU A 384 18.88 -8.76 -1.74
CA LEU A 384 19.83 -9.70 -1.15
C LEU A 384 21.24 -9.52 -1.74
N SER A 385 21.34 -9.50 -3.07
CA SER A 385 22.60 -9.29 -3.79
C SER A 385 22.94 -7.82 -3.96
N ARG A 386 21.95 -6.93 -3.83
CA ARG A 386 22.04 -5.48 -4.09
C ARG A 386 22.25 -5.15 -5.57
N GLY A 387 22.02 -6.12 -6.45
CA GLY A 387 22.13 -5.95 -7.90
C GLY A 387 20.81 -5.60 -8.56
N VAL A 388 20.90 -4.90 -9.69
CA VAL A 388 19.76 -4.70 -10.60
C VAL A 388 19.53 -5.99 -11.38
N ILE A 389 18.30 -6.49 -11.33
CA ILE A 389 17.89 -7.66 -12.11
C ILE A 389 17.49 -7.22 -13.53
N GLU A 390 16.55 -6.28 -13.61
CA GLU A 390 16.00 -5.80 -14.89
C GLU A 390 15.56 -4.34 -14.77
N THR A 391 15.61 -3.62 -15.89
CA THR A 391 14.97 -2.30 -16.05
C THR A 391 13.87 -2.42 -17.11
N ILE A 392 12.63 -2.41 -16.66
CA ILE A 392 11.44 -2.63 -17.48
C ILE A 392 10.90 -1.28 -17.96
N THR A 393 10.69 -1.13 -19.26
CA THR A 393 10.10 0.11 -19.80
C THR A 393 8.59 0.03 -19.71
N VAL A 394 7.96 0.81 -18.82
CA VAL A 394 6.51 0.76 -18.60
C VAL A 394 5.75 1.82 -19.41
N SER A 395 6.42 2.88 -19.86
CA SER A 395 5.85 3.91 -20.70
C SER A 395 6.95 4.68 -21.42
N ALA A 396 6.59 5.57 -22.34
CA ALA A 396 7.57 6.42 -23.03
C ALA A 396 8.28 7.43 -22.09
N ARG A 397 7.68 7.72 -20.93
CA ARG A 397 8.14 8.63 -19.88
C ARG A 397 7.17 8.61 -18.70
N SER A 398 7.57 9.14 -17.56
CA SER A 398 6.65 9.53 -16.48
C SER A 398 5.98 8.37 -15.75
N ALA A 399 6.72 7.31 -15.44
CA ALA A 399 6.29 6.34 -14.43
C ALA A 399 6.15 7.07 -13.08
N ASN A 400 4.93 7.13 -12.53
CA ASN A 400 4.58 8.11 -11.51
C ASN A 400 4.45 7.54 -10.10
N HIS A 401 3.79 6.39 -9.95
CA HIS A 401 3.61 5.72 -8.66
C HIS A 401 3.63 4.21 -8.83
N ILE A 402 4.06 3.50 -7.79
CA ILE A 402 4.19 2.05 -7.77
C ILE A 402 3.79 1.50 -6.40
N ILE A 403 3.10 0.36 -6.40
CA ILE A 403 2.82 -0.45 -5.20
C ILE A 403 3.13 -1.92 -5.49
N VAL A 404 3.29 -2.73 -4.45
CA VAL A 404 3.32 -4.18 -4.54
C VAL A 404 2.08 -4.73 -3.85
N ALA A 405 1.34 -5.61 -4.53
CA ALA A 405 0.18 -6.30 -3.99
C ALA A 405 0.02 -7.65 -4.70
N ASN A 406 -0.52 -8.66 -4.01
CA ASN A 406 -0.72 -10.02 -4.57
C ASN A 406 0.51 -10.58 -5.31
N GLY A 407 1.69 -10.28 -4.78
CA GLY A 407 2.98 -10.71 -5.33
C GLY A 407 3.38 -10.09 -6.68
N SER A 408 2.67 -9.06 -7.16
CA SER A 408 2.97 -8.30 -8.37
C SER A 408 3.20 -6.82 -8.05
N ALA A 409 3.94 -6.11 -8.90
CA ALA A 409 4.05 -4.66 -8.81
C ALA A 409 3.08 -3.98 -9.79
N TYR A 410 2.38 -2.95 -9.32
CA TYR A 410 1.43 -2.17 -10.12
C TYR A 410 1.90 -0.74 -10.26
N VAL A 411 1.97 -0.26 -11.50
CA VAL A 411 2.59 1.01 -11.86
C VAL A 411 1.59 1.87 -12.62
N VAL A 412 1.48 3.14 -12.26
CA VAL A 412 0.72 4.14 -13.01
C VAL A 412 1.67 5.17 -13.59
N ASP A 413 1.47 5.52 -14.87
CA ASP A 413 2.27 6.55 -15.56
C ASP A 413 1.49 7.85 -15.81
N LYS A 414 2.19 8.88 -16.30
CA LYS A 414 1.65 10.18 -16.74
C LYS A 414 2.10 10.53 -18.16
N SER A 415 2.23 9.51 -19.02
CA SER A 415 2.82 9.68 -20.34
C SER A 415 1.88 10.37 -21.34
N GLY A 416 0.56 10.26 -21.14
CA GLY A 416 -0.47 10.77 -22.05
C GLY A 416 -0.39 10.16 -23.45
N ASP A 417 0.07 8.92 -23.56
CA ASP A 417 0.35 8.26 -24.84
C ASP A 417 -0.90 7.64 -25.50
N PHE A 418 -1.99 7.44 -24.75
CA PHE A 418 -3.30 7.09 -25.28
C PHE A 418 -4.05 8.36 -25.71
N THR A 419 -4.21 8.57 -27.02
CA THR A 419 -4.78 9.80 -27.58
C THR A 419 -6.21 9.62 -28.09
N GLY A 420 -6.99 10.71 -28.14
CA GLY A 420 -8.35 10.68 -28.68
C GLY A 420 -9.34 9.95 -27.78
N VAL A 421 -9.11 10.01 -26.48
CA VAL A 421 -9.88 9.27 -25.47
C VAL A 421 -11.18 10.00 -25.18
N GLU A 422 -12.29 9.28 -25.23
CA GLU A 422 -13.60 9.78 -24.81
C GLU A 422 -13.92 9.31 -23.40
N ILE A 423 -14.35 10.22 -22.53
CA ILE A 423 -14.70 9.94 -21.12
C ILE A 423 -16.15 10.34 -20.83
N PRO A 424 -16.92 9.58 -20.03
CA PRO A 424 -18.28 9.94 -19.62
C PRO A 424 -18.37 11.01 -18.51
N TRP A 425 -17.24 11.49 -17.97
CA TRP A 425 -17.17 12.52 -16.90
C TRP A 425 -16.49 13.83 -17.32
N GLY A 426 -16.50 14.16 -18.61
CA GLY A 426 -16.02 15.46 -19.06
C GLY A 426 -16.84 16.60 -18.43
N LEU A 427 -16.15 17.58 -17.85
CA LEU A 427 -16.78 18.76 -17.27
C LEU A 427 -16.82 19.90 -18.29
N ASP A 428 -17.99 20.50 -18.49
CA ASP A 428 -18.09 21.80 -19.15
C ASP A 428 -17.72 22.90 -18.15
N PHE A 429 -16.62 23.60 -18.44
CA PHE A 429 -16.07 24.61 -17.54
C PHE A 429 -17.05 25.76 -17.22
N LEU A 430 -17.91 26.15 -18.15
CA LEU A 430 -18.78 27.33 -17.99
C LEU A 430 -20.07 27.00 -17.25
N THR A 431 -20.63 25.82 -17.53
CA THR A 431 -21.95 25.42 -17.03
C THR A 431 -21.88 24.51 -15.81
N GLY A 432 -20.74 23.84 -15.58
CA GLY A 432 -20.59 22.84 -14.54
C GLY A 432 -21.24 21.49 -14.88
N ASN A 433 -21.80 21.35 -16.09
CA ASN A 433 -22.41 20.11 -16.53
C ASN A 433 -21.36 19.04 -16.77
N VAL A 434 -21.68 17.80 -16.37
CA VAL A 434 -20.83 16.62 -16.55
C VAL A 434 -21.46 15.71 -17.58
N GLY A 435 -20.65 15.21 -18.51
CA GLY A 435 -21.10 14.25 -19.52
C GLY A 435 -19.98 13.76 -20.42
N THR A 436 -20.36 13.08 -21.49
CA THR A 436 -19.38 12.52 -22.44
C THR A 436 -18.60 13.62 -23.15
N SER A 437 -17.28 13.50 -23.15
CA SER A 437 -16.38 14.40 -23.88
C SER A 437 -15.10 13.72 -24.32
N ALA A 438 -14.59 14.12 -25.50
CA ALA A 438 -13.26 13.78 -26.00
C ALA A 438 -12.27 14.96 -25.92
N THR A 439 -12.73 16.12 -25.44
CA THR A 439 -11.93 17.36 -25.33
C THR A 439 -12.14 18.05 -23.99
N GLU A 440 -11.14 18.79 -23.52
CA GLU A 440 -11.24 19.62 -22.33
C GLU A 440 -10.90 21.08 -22.63
N VAL A 441 -11.59 22.01 -21.96
CA VAL A 441 -11.38 23.47 -22.09
C VAL A 441 -10.85 23.99 -20.76
N LYS A 442 -9.56 24.32 -20.68
CA LYS A 442 -8.87 24.68 -19.42
C LYS A 442 -9.09 26.14 -18.99
N GLY A 443 -10.34 26.54 -18.86
CA GLY A 443 -10.72 27.88 -18.40
C GLY A 443 -10.31 28.97 -19.39
N TYR A 444 -9.78 30.09 -18.88
CA TYR A 444 -9.45 31.28 -19.66
C TYR A 444 -7.93 31.46 -19.83
N THR A 445 -7.52 32.11 -20.92
CA THR A 445 -6.13 32.48 -21.24
C THR A 445 -6.04 33.94 -21.71
N GLY A 446 -4.84 34.54 -21.61
CA GLY A 446 -4.56 35.88 -22.13
C GLY A 446 -5.12 37.06 -21.30
N THR A 447 -4.82 38.27 -21.76
CA THR A 447 -5.32 39.54 -21.21
C THR A 447 -5.76 40.45 -22.36
N PRO A 448 -7.07 40.76 -22.52
CA PRO A 448 -8.20 40.33 -21.69
C PRO A 448 -8.46 38.80 -21.78
N PRO A 449 -9.12 38.20 -20.77
CA PRO A 449 -9.33 36.75 -20.72
C PRO A 449 -10.24 36.27 -21.85
N VAL A 450 -9.78 35.26 -22.59
CA VAL A 450 -10.51 34.54 -23.64
C VAL A 450 -10.55 33.06 -23.27
N LEU A 451 -11.68 32.39 -23.51
CA LEU A 451 -11.81 30.96 -23.23
C LEU A 451 -10.74 30.18 -24.01
N ALA A 452 -10.06 29.26 -23.34
CA ALA A 452 -9.04 28.43 -23.96
C ALA A 452 -9.63 27.57 -25.09
N ASP A 453 -8.84 27.31 -26.13
CA ASP A 453 -9.24 26.38 -27.18
C ASP A 453 -9.42 24.96 -26.59
N PRO A 454 -10.43 24.18 -27.02
CA PRO A 454 -10.57 22.79 -26.63
C PRO A 454 -9.35 21.96 -27.01
N THR A 455 -8.80 21.21 -26.06
CA THR A 455 -7.68 20.29 -26.28
C THR A 455 -8.14 18.84 -26.19
N PRO A 456 -7.64 17.91 -27.04
CA PRO A 456 -7.96 16.49 -26.93
C PRO A 456 -7.61 15.92 -25.56
N ILE A 457 -8.47 15.04 -25.04
CA ILE A 457 -8.19 14.29 -23.82
C ILE A 457 -7.25 13.13 -24.17
N THR A 458 -6.24 12.96 -23.31
CA THR A 458 -5.28 11.86 -23.36
C THR A 458 -5.41 11.04 -22.08
N ALA A 459 -5.22 9.73 -22.17
CA ALA A 459 -5.13 8.84 -21.02
C ALA A 459 -3.70 8.34 -20.83
N ASP A 460 -3.43 7.90 -19.61
CA ASP A 460 -2.17 7.31 -19.20
C ASP A 460 -2.26 5.78 -19.17
N GLY A 461 -1.17 5.08 -18.85
CA GLY A 461 -1.16 3.62 -18.73
C GLY A 461 -1.11 3.09 -17.30
N ILE A 462 -1.67 1.90 -17.12
CA ILE A 462 -1.50 1.07 -15.91
C ILE A 462 -0.72 -0.17 -16.32
N THR A 463 0.34 -0.52 -15.58
CA THR A 463 1.19 -1.68 -15.86
C THR A 463 1.24 -2.61 -14.65
N LYS A 464 0.99 -3.91 -14.85
CA LYS A 464 1.25 -4.99 -13.90
C LYS A 464 2.59 -5.64 -14.28
N ILE A 465 3.49 -5.77 -13.32
CA ILE A 465 4.76 -6.46 -13.44
C ILE A 465 4.70 -7.68 -12.53
N THR A 466 4.69 -8.86 -13.13
CA THR A 466 4.60 -10.14 -12.42
C THR A 466 5.98 -10.80 -12.43
N PRO A 467 6.64 -10.96 -11.27
CA PRO A 467 7.87 -11.73 -11.19
C PRO A 467 7.58 -13.20 -11.54
N GLY A 468 8.37 -13.75 -12.46
CA GLY A 468 8.36 -15.17 -12.80
C GLY A 468 9.05 -16.02 -11.73
N THR A 469 9.16 -17.32 -12.00
CA THR A 469 9.96 -18.22 -11.15
C THR A 469 11.44 -17.95 -11.32
N SER A 470 12.20 -17.97 -10.23
CA SER A 470 13.66 -17.94 -10.32
C SER A 470 14.17 -19.14 -11.11
N VAL A 471 14.98 -18.88 -12.11
CA VAL A 471 15.70 -19.95 -12.81
C VAL A 471 16.96 -20.23 -12.01
N PRO A 472 17.24 -21.48 -11.60
CA PRO A 472 18.47 -21.77 -10.90
C PRO A 472 19.67 -21.53 -11.82
N HIS A 473 20.70 -20.84 -11.33
CA HIS A 473 21.95 -20.60 -12.04
C HIS A 473 23.16 -20.88 -11.14
N VAL A 474 24.26 -21.31 -11.76
CA VAL A 474 25.56 -21.47 -11.11
C VAL A 474 26.59 -20.65 -11.88
N TYR A 475 27.47 -19.99 -11.14
CA TYR A 475 28.49 -19.07 -11.64
C TYR A 475 29.85 -19.54 -11.12
N VAL A 476 30.83 -19.59 -12.01
CA VAL A 476 32.23 -19.79 -11.64
C VAL A 476 32.85 -18.41 -11.47
N GLN A 477 33.23 -18.08 -10.23
CA GLN A 477 33.75 -16.77 -9.84
C GLN A 477 35.23 -16.59 -10.23
N ASN A 478 35.98 -17.69 -10.30
CA ASN A 478 37.37 -17.67 -10.75
C ASN A 478 37.41 -17.63 -12.29
N THR A 479 37.83 -16.50 -12.85
CA THR A 479 37.92 -16.26 -14.29
C THR A 479 39.24 -16.71 -14.92
N THR A 480 40.16 -17.25 -14.12
CA THR A 480 41.47 -17.76 -14.54
C THR A 480 41.49 -19.29 -14.61
N SER A 481 42.34 -19.87 -15.45
CA SER A 481 42.47 -21.33 -15.53
C SER A 481 43.00 -21.93 -14.23
N ILE A 482 42.41 -23.04 -13.82
CA ILE A 482 42.70 -23.72 -12.58
C ILE A 482 43.65 -24.90 -12.85
N VAL A 483 44.70 -25.02 -12.06
CA VAL A 483 45.58 -26.20 -12.12
C VAL A 483 44.90 -27.40 -11.44
N PRO A 484 45.11 -28.65 -11.91
CA PRO A 484 44.64 -29.84 -11.21
C PRO A 484 45.02 -29.81 -9.71
N GLY A 485 44.05 -29.98 -8.82
CA GLY A 485 44.20 -29.80 -7.36
C GLY A 485 43.88 -28.39 -6.82
N GLY A 486 43.59 -27.42 -7.70
CA GLY A 486 43.13 -26.08 -7.32
C GLY A 486 41.63 -25.99 -7.00
N GLU A 487 41.16 -24.83 -6.55
CA GLU A 487 39.76 -24.59 -6.21
C GLU A 487 39.02 -23.82 -7.32
N VAL A 488 37.89 -24.37 -7.76
CA VAL A 488 36.82 -23.60 -8.41
C VAL A 488 36.02 -22.90 -7.31
N VAL A 489 35.73 -21.61 -7.49
CA VAL A 489 34.84 -20.88 -6.59
C VAL A 489 33.48 -20.76 -7.27
N LEU A 490 32.45 -21.35 -6.65
CA LEU A 490 31.09 -21.36 -7.14
C LEU A 490 30.23 -20.39 -6.35
N SER A 491 29.36 -19.70 -7.06
CA SER A 491 28.19 -19.04 -6.48
C SER A 491 26.97 -19.46 -7.27
N GLY A 492 25.79 -19.34 -6.69
CA GLY A 492 24.57 -19.72 -7.37
C GLY A 492 23.35 -19.05 -6.74
N SER A 493 22.30 -18.94 -7.53
CA SER A 493 21.06 -18.27 -7.16
C SER A 493 19.87 -18.97 -7.83
N GLY A 494 18.66 -18.76 -7.30
CA GLY A 494 17.42 -19.32 -7.84
C GLY A 494 17.10 -20.76 -7.45
N PHE A 495 17.76 -21.30 -6.41
CA PHE A 495 17.47 -22.61 -5.83
C PHE A 495 16.36 -22.54 -4.78
N ALA A 496 15.82 -23.69 -4.35
CA ALA A 496 14.91 -23.69 -3.20
C ALA A 496 15.68 -23.37 -1.90
N PRO A 497 15.09 -22.63 -0.94
CA PRO A 497 15.73 -22.38 0.35
C PRO A 497 16.15 -23.66 1.06
N GLY A 498 17.42 -23.74 1.49
CA GLY A 498 17.98 -24.93 2.14
C GLY A 498 18.25 -26.12 1.21
N GLN A 499 18.06 -25.97 -0.10
CA GLN A 499 18.29 -27.05 -1.07
C GLN A 499 19.74 -27.53 -1.03
N GLN A 500 19.92 -28.84 -1.09
CA GLN A 500 21.21 -29.51 -0.92
C GLN A 500 21.73 -29.98 -2.27
N LEU A 501 22.64 -29.23 -2.86
CA LEU A 501 23.15 -29.41 -4.22
C LEU A 501 24.40 -30.28 -4.23
N ALA A 502 24.33 -31.41 -4.92
CA ALA A 502 25.50 -32.23 -5.22
C ALA A 502 26.30 -31.59 -6.36
N VAL A 503 27.62 -31.52 -6.21
CA VAL A 503 28.52 -31.01 -7.25
C VAL A 503 29.08 -32.17 -8.06
N LYS A 504 29.00 -32.06 -9.39
CA LYS A 504 29.65 -33.01 -10.32
C LYS A 504 30.52 -32.26 -11.32
N ILE A 505 31.68 -32.81 -11.65
CA ILE A 505 32.54 -32.31 -12.71
C ILE A 505 32.47 -33.29 -13.89
N ASP A 506 32.25 -32.77 -15.10
CA ASP A 506 32.16 -33.52 -16.36
C ASP A 506 31.24 -34.74 -16.31
N GLY A 507 30.01 -34.54 -15.82
CA GLY A 507 28.98 -35.59 -15.82
C GLY A 507 29.33 -36.81 -14.96
N ASP A 508 30.01 -36.60 -13.83
CA ASP A 508 30.46 -37.63 -12.87
C ASP A 508 31.73 -38.39 -13.29
N ALA A 509 32.47 -37.90 -14.29
CA ALA A 509 33.71 -38.52 -14.75
C ALA A 509 34.77 -38.66 -13.63
N PHE A 510 34.60 -37.95 -12.51
CA PHE A 510 35.49 -37.92 -11.36
C PHE A 510 34.84 -38.34 -10.02
N GLY A 511 33.58 -38.77 -10.02
CA GLY A 511 32.80 -39.09 -8.81
C GLY A 511 32.10 -37.89 -8.15
N LEU A 512 31.27 -38.18 -7.13
CA LEU A 512 30.62 -37.16 -6.29
C LEU A 512 31.66 -36.49 -5.39
N VAL A 513 31.79 -35.17 -5.51
CA VAL A 513 32.69 -34.36 -4.69
C VAL A 513 31.98 -34.02 -3.37
N GLY A 514 31.80 -35.01 -2.46
CA GLY A 514 31.45 -34.74 -1.05
C GLY A 514 30.56 -35.71 -0.21
N GLY A 515 30.88 -35.91 1.09
CA GLY A 515 30.08 -36.66 2.11
C GLY A 515 30.76 -36.92 3.48
N GLY A 516 30.00 -37.04 4.59
CA GLY A 516 30.47 -37.29 5.98
C GLY A 516 30.29 -38.75 6.47
N GLU A 517 30.91 -39.11 7.61
CA GLU A 517 31.14 -40.49 8.07
C GLU A 517 29.88 -41.39 8.15
N GLY A 518 29.84 -42.46 7.35
CA GLY A 518 28.86 -43.55 7.45
C GLY A 518 28.40 -44.13 6.11
N GLU A 519 28.56 -43.41 5.00
CA GLU A 519 28.18 -43.89 3.67
C GLU A 519 29.37 -44.53 2.96
N ALA A 520 29.36 -45.86 2.87
CA ALA A 520 30.44 -46.64 2.28
C ALA A 520 30.43 -46.54 0.73
N GLY A 521 31.30 -45.69 0.18
CA GLY A 521 31.60 -45.64 -1.25
C GLY A 521 32.61 -44.55 -1.63
N SER A 522 33.92 -44.87 -1.56
CA SER A 522 35.11 -44.17 -2.11
C SER A 522 35.17 -42.63 -2.06
N GLU A 523 35.73 -42.12 -0.95
CA GLU A 523 36.58 -40.92 -0.75
C GLU A 523 36.68 -39.83 -1.86
N THR A 524 36.12 -38.63 -1.67
CA THR A 524 36.82 -37.30 -1.66
C THR A 524 35.88 -36.07 -1.53
N THR A 525 35.87 -35.51 -0.31
CA THR A 525 35.90 -34.06 0.08
C THR A 525 34.75 -33.06 -0.20
N ARG A 526 34.25 -32.47 0.91
CA ARG A 526 33.18 -31.46 1.20
C ARG A 526 31.73 -31.96 1.33
N GLY A 527 30.83 -31.17 1.92
CA GLY A 527 29.40 -31.50 2.00
C GLY A 527 28.68 -31.08 0.72
N ARG A 528 27.38 -31.41 0.57
CA ARG A 528 26.54 -30.77 -0.46
C ARG A 528 26.58 -29.25 -0.26
N ILE A 529 26.55 -28.49 -1.37
CA ILE A 529 26.37 -27.04 -1.29
C ILE A 529 24.94 -26.80 -0.84
N GLN A 530 24.78 -26.15 0.29
CA GLN A 530 23.46 -25.80 0.80
C GLN A 530 23.12 -24.38 0.36
N ALA A 531 22.04 -24.23 -0.41
CA ALA A 531 21.44 -22.93 -0.65
C ALA A 531 20.94 -22.35 0.67
N ASP A 532 21.21 -21.07 0.91
CA ASP A 532 20.75 -20.35 2.10
C ASP A 532 19.23 -20.13 2.07
N ALA A 533 18.71 -19.39 3.06
CA ALA A 533 17.29 -19.08 3.16
C ALA A 533 16.75 -18.29 1.95
N SER A 534 17.62 -17.68 1.15
CA SER A 534 17.26 -16.97 -0.07
C SER A 534 17.33 -17.81 -1.35
N GLY A 535 17.68 -19.09 -1.24
CA GLY A 535 17.89 -19.94 -2.41
C GLY A 535 19.18 -19.62 -3.15
N SER A 536 20.17 -19.04 -2.47
CA SER A 536 21.47 -18.67 -3.05
C SER A 536 22.63 -19.24 -2.25
N PHE A 537 23.83 -19.27 -2.82
CA PHE A 537 25.08 -19.52 -2.10
C PHE A 537 26.19 -18.72 -2.77
N THR A 538 27.19 -18.28 -2.00
CA THR A 538 28.25 -17.40 -2.54
C THR A 538 29.62 -17.88 -2.09
N GLY A 539 30.55 -18.01 -3.04
CA GLY A 539 31.95 -18.27 -2.74
C GLY A 539 32.28 -19.70 -2.29
N GLU A 540 31.43 -20.67 -2.63
CA GLU A 540 31.63 -22.08 -2.29
C GLU A 540 32.82 -22.65 -3.07
N LYS A 541 33.86 -23.03 -2.34
CA LYS A 541 35.09 -23.60 -2.91
C LYS A 541 34.92 -25.08 -3.16
N VAL A 542 35.09 -25.49 -4.41
CA VAL A 542 35.09 -26.88 -4.85
C VAL A 542 36.47 -27.22 -5.40
N THR A 543 37.15 -28.17 -4.75
CA THR A 543 38.45 -28.65 -5.21
C THR A 543 38.28 -29.44 -6.50
N VAL A 544 39.03 -29.06 -7.53
CA VAL A 544 39.10 -29.77 -8.80
C VAL A 544 40.05 -30.96 -8.64
N PRO A 545 39.58 -32.22 -8.79
CA PRO A 545 40.41 -33.40 -8.57
C PRO A 545 41.63 -33.43 -9.50
N ALA A 546 42.81 -33.71 -8.94
CA ALA A 546 44.02 -33.91 -9.75
C ALA A 546 44.01 -35.27 -10.46
N GLU A 547 43.43 -36.30 -9.85
CA GLU A 547 43.31 -37.67 -10.35
C GLU A 547 41.99 -38.31 -9.86
N THR A 548 41.40 -39.25 -10.62
CA THR A 548 40.29 -40.09 -10.16
C THR A 548 40.74 -41.12 -9.12
N LEU A 549 39.97 -41.36 -8.05
CA LEU A 549 40.27 -42.41 -7.06
C LEU A 549 40.13 -43.85 -7.57
N VAL A 550 39.48 -44.06 -8.71
CA VAL A 550 39.33 -45.39 -9.32
C VAL A 550 39.70 -45.33 -10.81
N GLY A 551 41.01 -45.26 -11.09
CA GLY A 551 41.57 -45.64 -12.38
C GLY A 551 41.65 -44.56 -13.46
N THR A 552 42.83 -43.91 -13.55
CA THR A 552 43.48 -43.42 -14.78
C THR A 552 42.86 -42.27 -15.60
N LYS A 553 41.94 -41.46 -15.06
CA LYS A 553 41.55 -40.20 -15.72
C LYS A 553 42.08 -39.00 -14.92
N ALA A 554 43.09 -38.32 -15.45
CA ALA A 554 43.50 -37.00 -14.96
C ALA A 554 42.63 -35.94 -15.63
N ILE A 555 42.28 -34.87 -14.91
CA ILE A 555 41.64 -33.72 -15.54
C ILE A 555 42.65 -33.10 -16.53
N THR A 556 42.28 -33.10 -17.81
CA THR A 556 43.16 -32.64 -18.90
C THR A 556 43.02 -31.14 -19.09
N PRO A 557 44.08 -30.38 -19.39
CA PRO A 557 43.95 -28.96 -19.71
C PRO A 557 42.88 -28.71 -20.79
N GLY A 558 42.00 -27.74 -20.55
CA GLY A 558 40.86 -27.45 -21.44
C GLY A 558 39.62 -26.97 -20.70
N GLU A 559 38.53 -26.80 -21.44
CA GLU A 559 37.22 -26.45 -20.88
C GLU A 559 36.57 -27.68 -20.24
N HIS A 560 36.02 -27.48 -19.04
CA HIS A 560 35.30 -28.48 -18.24
C HIS A 560 33.97 -27.93 -17.78
N THR A 561 33.08 -28.82 -17.41
CA THR A 561 31.75 -28.49 -16.89
C THR A 561 31.66 -28.82 -15.41
N VAL A 562 31.06 -27.92 -14.64
CA VAL A 562 30.59 -28.17 -13.28
C VAL A 562 29.07 -28.16 -13.28
N SER A 563 28.46 -29.22 -12.75
CA SER A 563 27.02 -29.40 -12.64
C SER A 563 26.60 -29.40 -11.18
N LEU A 564 25.52 -28.69 -10.87
CA LEU A 564 24.82 -28.82 -9.58
C LEU A 564 23.54 -29.61 -9.77
N LEU A 565 23.41 -30.68 -9.00
CA LEU A 565 22.35 -31.67 -9.13
C LEU A 565 21.64 -31.88 -7.78
N ASP A 566 20.31 -31.96 -7.81
CA ASP A 566 19.53 -32.50 -6.71
C ASP A 566 18.28 -33.20 -7.25
N SER A 567 17.68 -34.07 -6.43
CA SER A 567 16.53 -34.89 -6.80
C SER A 567 15.18 -34.33 -6.33
N SER A 568 15.18 -33.30 -5.48
CA SER A 568 13.94 -32.70 -4.95
C SER A 568 14.14 -31.25 -4.48
N PRO A 569 13.79 -30.24 -5.31
CA PRO A 569 13.36 -30.37 -6.70
C PRO A 569 14.48 -30.91 -7.60
N VAL A 570 14.11 -31.51 -8.73
CA VAL A 570 15.09 -31.94 -9.73
C VAL A 570 15.74 -30.69 -10.33
N THR A 571 16.96 -30.40 -9.92
CA THR A 571 17.74 -29.27 -10.42
C THR A 571 18.94 -29.82 -11.18
N SER A 572 19.19 -29.30 -12.37
CA SER A 572 20.38 -29.61 -13.17
C SER A 572 20.87 -28.36 -13.86
N VAL A 573 21.79 -27.66 -13.22
CA VAL A 573 22.42 -26.45 -13.76
C VAL A 573 23.90 -26.66 -13.95
N GLN A 574 24.47 -26.00 -14.95
CA GLN A 574 25.87 -26.18 -15.31
C GLN A 574 26.55 -24.83 -15.56
N ALA A 575 27.84 -24.78 -15.25
CA ALA A 575 28.75 -23.72 -15.68
C ALA A 575 30.04 -24.35 -16.23
N THR A 576 30.79 -23.55 -16.96
CA THR A 576 32.09 -23.95 -17.52
C THR A 576 33.24 -23.33 -16.73
N PHE A 577 34.32 -24.08 -16.59
CA PHE A 577 35.60 -23.58 -16.08
C PHE A 577 36.73 -24.18 -16.91
N VAL A 578 37.90 -23.54 -16.91
CA VAL A 578 39.05 -24.01 -17.72
C VAL A 578 40.13 -24.54 -16.79
N THR A 579 40.68 -25.72 -17.07
CA THR A 579 41.89 -26.21 -16.41
C THR A 579 43.14 -26.01 -17.28
N ALA A 580 44.29 -25.82 -16.64
CA ALA A 580 45.59 -25.72 -17.30
C ALA A 580 46.59 -26.69 -16.67
N THR A 581 47.61 -27.13 -17.42
CA THR A 581 48.74 -27.86 -16.84
C THR A 581 49.42 -27.00 -15.78
N ALA A 582 49.84 -27.60 -14.65
CA ALA A 582 50.67 -26.92 -13.66
C ALA A 582 51.89 -26.34 -14.37
N ALA A 583 51.81 -25.04 -14.66
CA ALA A 583 52.86 -24.35 -15.35
C ALA A 583 54.00 -24.21 -14.36
N THR A 584 55.16 -24.79 -14.64
CA THR A 584 56.41 -24.37 -13.99
C THR A 584 56.71 -22.95 -14.48
N CYS A 585 55.94 -21.98 -13.99
CA CYS A 585 56.01 -20.58 -14.38
C CYS A 585 56.30 -19.77 -13.14
N GLU A 586 57.57 -19.47 -12.88
CA GLU A 586 57.89 -18.34 -12.04
C GLU A 586 57.65 -17.06 -12.85
N ALA A 587 56.65 -16.30 -12.43
CA ALA A 587 56.33 -15.01 -13.04
C ALA A 587 57.45 -14.01 -12.72
N THR A 588 58.11 -13.48 -13.74
CA THR A 588 59.13 -12.43 -13.56
C THR A 588 58.46 -11.07 -13.75
N PRO A 589 58.69 -10.06 -12.88
CA PRO A 589 58.20 -8.70 -13.10
C PRO A 589 58.61 -8.19 -14.48
N LEU A 590 57.74 -7.41 -15.13
CA LEU A 590 58.09 -6.76 -16.41
C LEU A 590 59.40 -6.00 -16.24
N ALA A 591 60.33 -6.22 -17.18
CA ALA A 591 61.63 -5.55 -17.14
C ALA A 591 61.43 -4.02 -17.13
N PRO A 592 62.22 -3.26 -16.35
CA PRO A 592 62.19 -1.80 -16.39
C PRO A 592 62.37 -1.30 -17.82
N VAL A 593 61.59 -0.29 -18.21
CA VAL A 593 61.74 0.39 -19.49
C VAL A 593 63.07 1.15 -19.45
N GLU A 594 63.97 0.76 -20.35
CA GLU A 594 65.24 1.47 -20.57
C GLU A 594 65.05 2.54 -21.64
N SER A 595 65.53 3.76 -21.38
CA SER A 595 65.48 4.86 -22.32
C SER A 595 66.83 5.55 -22.38
N THR A 596 67.33 5.77 -23.60
CA THR A 596 68.65 6.38 -23.87
C THR A 596 68.50 7.68 -24.64
N ARG A 597 69.46 8.59 -24.52
CA ARG A 597 69.52 9.82 -25.32
C ARG A 597 69.97 9.52 -26.76
N GLU A 598 69.39 10.22 -27.74
CA GLU A 598 69.69 10.07 -29.18
C GLU A 598 71.17 10.33 -29.56
N ASP A 599 71.89 11.14 -28.77
CA ASP A 599 73.26 11.59 -29.09
C ASP A 599 74.38 10.64 -28.60
N GLY A 600 74.04 9.48 -28.01
CA GLY A 600 74.99 8.37 -27.82
C GLY A 600 76.04 8.51 -26.69
N ASP A 601 75.80 9.34 -25.67
CA ASP A 601 76.73 9.52 -24.53
C ASP A 601 76.70 8.37 -23.49
N GLY A 602 75.91 7.32 -23.76
CA GLY A 602 75.86 6.10 -22.94
C GLY A 602 75.06 6.23 -21.64
N ALA A 603 74.39 7.36 -21.40
CA ALA A 603 73.49 7.52 -20.26
C ALA A 603 72.18 6.74 -20.48
N VAL A 604 71.83 5.88 -19.52
CA VAL A 604 70.63 5.02 -19.56
C VAL A 604 69.73 5.37 -18.38
N LEU A 605 68.47 5.75 -18.67
CA LEU A 605 67.40 5.88 -17.69
C LEU A 605 66.61 4.57 -17.62
N ARG A 606 66.33 4.10 -16.40
CA ARG A 606 65.51 2.92 -16.12
C ARG A 606 64.30 3.35 -15.31
N THR A 607 63.12 3.12 -15.85
CA THR A 607 61.84 3.35 -15.17
C THR A 607 61.05 2.05 -15.09
N PRO A 608 60.18 1.84 -14.11
CA PRO A 608 59.30 0.70 -14.10
C PRO A 608 58.43 0.71 -15.37
N ALA A 609 58.12 -0.46 -15.91
CA ALA A 609 57.15 -0.58 -16.99
C ALA A 609 55.73 -0.24 -16.49
N GLU A 610 55.47 -0.51 -15.21
CA GLU A 610 54.18 -0.25 -14.57
C GLU A 610 54.33 0.32 -13.16
N VAL A 611 53.43 1.21 -12.78
CA VAL A 611 53.35 1.82 -11.45
C VAL A 611 51.98 1.53 -10.87
N VAL A 612 51.96 1.00 -9.64
CA VAL A 612 50.72 0.73 -8.92
C VAL A 612 50.11 2.02 -8.39
N VAL A 613 48.79 2.18 -8.50
CA VAL A 613 48.06 3.34 -7.99
C VAL A 613 48.43 3.61 -6.53
N GLY A 614 48.88 4.83 -6.25
CA GLY A 614 49.26 5.28 -4.89
C GLY A 614 50.64 4.83 -4.40
N GLN A 615 51.36 3.96 -5.13
CA GLN A 615 52.71 3.53 -4.76
C GLN A 615 53.79 4.49 -5.28
N PRO A 616 54.93 4.66 -4.57
CA PRO A 616 56.04 5.50 -5.03
C PRO A 616 56.59 5.05 -6.38
N ILE A 617 56.98 6.01 -7.22
CA ILE A 617 57.59 5.77 -8.53
C ILE A 617 59.10 5.69 -8.34
N VAL A 618 59.67 4.52 -8.58
CA VAL A 618 61.12 4.28 -8.42
C VAL A 618 61.82 4.42 -9.77
N LEU A 619 62.89 5.21 -9.86
CA LEU A 619 63.62 5.51 -11.09
C LEU A 619 65.11 5.33 -10.83
N SER A 620 65.86 4.83 -11.81
CA SER A 620 67.31 4.80 -11.70
C SER A 620 67.97 5.21 -13.01
N GLY A 621 69.21 5.68 -12.94
CA GLY A 621 69.98 5.99 -14.13
C GLY A 621 71.44 5.62 -13.96
N THR A 622 72.11 5.34 -15.08
CA THR A 622 73.53 5.01 -15.14
C THR A 622 74.23 5.83 -16.22
N GLY A 623 75.49 6.18 -16.03
CA GLY A 623 76.28 6.91 -17.03
C GLY A 623 76.02 8.44 -17.09
N PHE A 624 75.27 9.01 -16.15
CA PHE A 624 75.02 10.45 -16.06
C PHE A 624 76.24 11.20 -15.52
N LYS A 625 77.19 11.49 -16.42
CA LYS A 625 78.44 12.21 -16.11
C LYS A 625 78.49 13.57 -16.79
N VAL A 626 79.24 14.51 -16.23
CA VAL A 626 79.62 15.75 -16.94
C VAL A 626 80.75 15.45 -17.93
N THR A 627 81.04 16.39 -18.84
CA THR A 627 82.04 16.23 -19.92
C THR A 627 83.46 15.88 -19.42
N ALA A 628 83.78 16.24 -18.16
CA ALA A 628 85.03 15.88 -17.49
C ALA A 628 85.09 14.44 -16.93
N GLY A 629 84.01 13.65 -17.06
CA GLY A 629 83.93 12.26 -16.59
C GLY A 629 83.58 12.07 -15.11
N THR A 630 83.28 13.15 -14.38
CA THR A 630 82.83 13.14 -12.98
C THR A 630 81.29 13.11 -12.88
N SER A 631 80.76 12.99 -11.65
CA SER A 631 79.33 12.87 -11.37
C SER A 631 78.48 14.02 -11.96
N GLY A 632 77.42 13.71 -12.70
CA GLY A 632 76.50 14.68 -13.30
C GLY A 632 75.25 14.95 -12.46
N PRO A 633 74.76 16.20 -12.40
CA PRO A 633 73.47 16.54 -11.81
C PRO A 633 72.30 16.11 -12.71
N VAL A 634 71.17 15.73 -12.10
CA VAL A 634 69.98 15.19 -12.77
C VAL A 634 68.72 15.94 -12.33
N PHE A 635 67.94 16.45 -13.28
CA PHE A 635 66.66 17.13 -13.03
C PHE A 635 65.50 16.26 -13.53
N ILE A 636 64.50 16.01 -12.68
CA ILE A 636 63.34 15.19 -13.05
C ILE A 636 62.09 16.08 -13.15
N ASN A 637 61.47 16.04 -14.33
CA ASN A 637 60.24 16.73 -14.66
C ASN A 637 59.07 15.73 -14.73
N GLN A 638 57.91 16.10 -14.20
CA GLN A 638 56.74 15.19 -14.14
C GLN A 638 55.97 15.08 -15.48
N PRO A 639 55.08 14.07 -15.64
CA PRO A 639 54.66 13.58 -16.94
C PRO A 639 53.50 14.34 -17.57
N THR A 640 53.44 14.33 -18.91
CA THR A 640 52.36 14.92 -19.70
C THR A 640 51.40 13.85 -20.21
N GLY A 641 50.35 13.57 -19.43
CA GLY A 641 49.20 12.77 -19.86
C GLY A 641 47.95 13.63 -19.89
N GLY A 642 47.59 14.19 -21.06
CA GLY A 642 46.27 14.75 -21.39
C GLY A 642 45.70 15.95 -20.61
N ILE A 643 46.18 16.29 -19.40
CA ILE A 643 45.52 17.24 -18.47
C ILE A 643 46.35 18.54 -18.25
N GLY A 644 47.45 18.74 -19.01
CA GLY A 644 48.36 19.88 -18.82
C GLY A 644 49.37 19.66 -17.69
N PRO A 645 50.26 20.63 -17.40
CA PRO A 645 51.37 20.44 -16.45
C PRO A 645 50.87 20.31 -14.99
N VAL A 646 51.22 19.19 -14.34
CA VAL A 646 50.99 18.96 -12.90
C VAL A 646 52.16 19.52 -12.08
N ASN A 647 51.89 20.43 -11.15
CA ASN A 647 52.89 21.02 -10.25
C ASN A 647 52.80 20.38 -8.86
N VAL A 648 53.92 20.26 -8.14
CA VAL A 648 53.94 19.67 -6.78
C VAL A 648 53.64 20.74 -5.73
N ALA A 649 52.74 20.44 -4.79
CA ALA A 649 52.43 21.29 -3.64
C ALA A 649 53.31 20.91 -2.43
N ASN A 650 53.78 21.88 -1.65
CA ASN A 650 54.68 21.69 -0.49
C ASN A 650 55.99 20.95 -0.80
N ARG A 651 56.89 21.62 -1.53
CA ARG A 651 58.18 21.05 -1.94
C ARG A 651 59.10 20.82 -0.74
N THR A 652 59.47 19.57 -0.50
CA THR A 652 60.77 19.26 0.11
C THR A 652 61.70 19.01 -1.08
N ILE A 653 62.29 20.07 -1.64
CA ILE A 653 63.32 19.87 -2.69
C ILE A 653 64.50 19.20 -1.97
N GLU A 654 64.67 17.90 -2.15
CA GLU A 654 65.89 17.22 -1.70
C GLU A 654 67.05 17.71 -2.56
N ASN A 655 67.70 18.78 -2.08
CA ASN A 655 68.78 19.44 -2.79
C ASN A 655 70.09 18.73 -2.41
N GLN A 656 70.53 17.73 -3.18
CA GLN A 656 71.84 17.10 -2.95
C GLN A 656 73.03 17.93 -3.49
N ILE A 657 72.76 19.12 -4.04
CA ILE A 657 73.79 20.07 -4.47
C ILE A 657 73.72 21.32 -3.59
N PRO A 658 74.68 21.52 -2.66
CA PRO A 658 74.69 22.69 -1.78
C PRO A 658 74.77 24.00 -2.58
N GLY A 659 73.78 24.90 -2.38
CA GLY A 659 73.81 26.28 -2.91
C GLY A 659 73.05 26.56 -4.21
N SER A 660 72.30 25.60 -4.75
CA SER A 660 71.49 25.79 -5.97
C SER A 660 70.04 26.24 -5.65
N THR A 661 69.48 27.17 -6.45
CA THR A 661 68.06 27.59 -6.39
C THR A 661 67.38 27.38 -7.75
N TYR A 662 66.19 26.77 -7.74
CA TYR A 662 65.43 26.46 -8.95
C TYR A 662 63.99 26.97 -8.84
N SER A 663 63.53 27.72 -9.85
CA SER A 663 62.21 28.38 -9.87
C SER A 663 61.12 27.64 -10.65
N ASP A 664 61.44 26.57 -11.39
CA ASP A 664 60.45 25.80 -12.15
C ASP A 664 59.51 25.03 -11.21
N ALA A 665 58.21 25.15 -11.42
CA ALA A 665 57.18 24.52 -10.58
C ALA A 665 56.85 23.08 -10.92
N ARG A 666 57.38 22.60 -12.04
CA ARG A 666 57.20 21.22 -12.52
C ARG A 666 58.30 20.27 -12.01
N ALA A 667 59.34 20.83 -11.39
CA ALA A 667 60.48 20.09 -10.88
C ALA A 667 60.10 19.22 -9.67
N GLN A 668 60.37 17.92 -9.76
CA GLN A 668 60.27 16.99 -8.61
C GLN A 668 61.47 17.11 -7.67
N GLY A 669 62.64 17.55 -8.20
CA GLY A 669 63.88 17.75 -7.46
C GLY A 669 65.12 17.71 -8.37
N VAL A 670 66.31 17.86 -7.78
CA VAL A 670 67.61 17.75 -8.46
C VAL A 670 68.52 16.84 -7.65
N TRP A 671 69.05 15.80 -8.30
CA TRP A 671 69.88 14.78 -7.66
C TRP A 671 71.27 14.73 -8.28
N GLN A 672 72.26 14.45 -7.44
CA GLN A 672 73.64 14.27 -7.89
C GLN A 672 73.85 12.77 -8.13
N ALA A 673 74.20 12.39 -9.36
CA ALA A 673 74.65 11.03 -9.62
C ALA A 673 75.93 10.74 -8.82
N ASP A 674 76.24 9.48 -8.54
CA ASP A 674 77.50 9.10 -7.90
C ASP A 674 78.71 9.34 -8.83
N ALA A 675 79.92 9.08 -8.33
CA ALA A 675 81.15 9.25 -9.10
C ALA A 675 81.21 8.38 -10.38
N SER A 676 80.41 7.31 -10.45
CA SER A 676 80.26 6.43 -11.61
C SER A 676 79.15 6.88 -12.56
N GLY A 677 78.41 7.94 -12.22
CA GLY A 677 77.27 8.45 -12.98
C GLY A 677 75.96 7.70 -12.72
N ASN A 678 75.87 6.93 -11.63
CA ASN A 678 74.69 6.14 -11.27
C ASN A 678 73.85 6.85 -10.21
N TRP A 679 72.54 6.64 -10.24
CA TRP A 679 71.60 7.15 -9.23
C TRP A 679 70.35 6.28 -9.16
N ASN A 680 69.67 6.29 -8.02
CA ASN A 680 68.39 5.62 -7.79
C ASN A 680 67.53 6.53 -6.90
N LEU A 681 66.24 6.66 -7.23
CA LEU A 681 65.33 7.61 -6.60
C LEU A 681 63.93 7.03 -6.51
N SER A 682 63.23 7.33 -5.41
CA SER A 682 61.81 7.08 -5.26
C SER A 682 61.06 8.41 -5.12
N ILE A 683 60.14 8.72 -6.03
CA ILE A 683 59.29 9.91 -5.94
C ILE A 683 57.85 9.52 -5.52
N PRO A 684 57.14 10.33 -4.72
CA PRO A 684 55.76 10.03 -4.32
C PRO A 684 54.79 9.99 -5.51
N PHE A 685 53.75 9.15 -5.42
CA PHE A 685 52.65 9.15 -6.39
C PHE A 685 51.87 10.48 -6.31
N PRO A 686 51.52 11.11 -7.45
CA PRO A 686 50.80 12.38 -7.43
C PRO A 686 49.34 12.20 -7.01
N THR A 687 48.90 13.03 -6.07
CA THR A 687 47.54 13.10 -5.53
C THR A 687 47.09 14.56 -5.46
N PRO A 688 45.79 14.85 -5.31
CA PRO A 688 45.33 16.22 -5.06
C PRO A 688 45.93 16.86 -3.79
N ALA A 689 46.43 16.05 -2.85
CA ALA A 689 47.03 16.51 -1.60
C ALA A 689 48.50 16.95 -1.75
N ASN A 690 49.24 16.39 -2.71
CA ASN A 690 50.66 16.68 -2.92
C ASN A 690 50.97 17.29 -4.30
N SER A 691 49.96 17.55 -5.13
CA SER A 691 50.12 18.11 -6.47
C SER A 691 48.93 18.97 -6.89
N THR A 692 49.02 19.66 -8.03
CA THR A 692 47.93 20.46 -8.61
C THR A 692 46.95 19.64 -9.45
N ILE A 693 46.91 18.31 -9.31
CA ILE A 693 45.87 17.47 -9.92
C ILE A 693 44.52 17.80 -9.27
N PRO A 694 43.48 18.18 -10.05
CA PRO A 694 42.13 18.38 -9.51
C PRO A 694 41.52 17.07 -9.02
N ALA A 695 40.72 17.12 -7.95
CA ALA A 695 39.96 15.97 -7.47
C ALA A 695 38.99 15.45 -8.56
N GLY A 696 38.96 14.14 -8.79
CA GLY A 696 38.20 13.49 -9.86
C GLY A 696 38.99 13.26 -11.16
N PHE A 697 40.19 13.84 -11.28
CA PHE A 697 41.11 13.68 -12.42
C PHE A 697 42.41 12.93 -12.03
N GLU A 698 42.37 12.14 -10.96
CA GLU A 698 43.51 11.34 -10.51
C GLU A 698 43.92 10.31 -11.56
N TRP A 699 45.20 9.90 -11.52
CA TRP A 699 45.66 8.80 -12.35
C TRP A 699 44.98 7.50 -11.95
N ARG A 700 44.33 6.85 -12.91
CA ARG A 700 43.62 5.58 -12.72
C ARG A 700 44.34 4.44 -13.43
N ALA A 701 44.14 3.22 -12.96
CA ALA A 701 44.62 2.05 -13.66
C ALA A 701 44.12 2.03 -15.12
N GLY A 702 45.01 1.61 -16.03
CA GLY A 702 44.78 1.62 -17.46
C GLY A 702 45.32 2.85 -18.20
N GLN A 703 45.73 3.91 -17.49
CA GLN A 703 46.33 5.10 -18.10
C GLN A 703 47.85 4.94 -18.33
N THR A 704 48.38 5.65 -19.33
CA THR A 704 49.83 5.68 -19.65
C THR A 704 50.40 7.06 -19.35
N GLN A 705 51.57 7.13 -18.71
CA GLN A 705 52.23 8.37 -18.27
C GLN A 705 53.70 8.40 -18.73
N THR A 706 54.22 9.59 -19.07
CA THR A 706 55.59 9.77 -19.61
C THR A 706 56.42 10.75 -18.79
N LEU A 707 57.43 10.28 -18.06
CA LEU A 707 58.36 11.12 -17.30
C LEU A 707 59.51 11.64 -18.16
N ARG A 708 60.06 12.82 -17.83
CA ARG A 708 61.21 13.40 -18.54
C ARG A 708 62.35 13.74 -17.58
N VAL A 709 63.54 13.26 -17.90
CA VAL A 709 64.79 13.55 -17.19
C VAL A 709 65.66 14.50 -18.00
N LEU A 710 66.02 15.64 -17.41
CA LEU A 710 66.74 16.74 -18.03
C LEU A 710 68.10 17.00 -17.36
N THR A 711 69.14 17.31 -18.15
CA THR A 711 70.47 17.77 -17.67
C THR A 711 71.04 18.82 -18.63
N GLY A 712 72.14 19.51 -18.27
CA GLY A 712 72.91 20.37 -19.18
C GLY A 712 73.10 21.83 -18.76
N SER A 713 72.25 22.35 -17.87
CA SER A 713 72.34 23.72 -17.34
C SER A 713 72.56 23.75 -15.82
N LEU A 714 72.80 22.58 -15.23
CA LEU A 714 72.77 22.38 -13.78
C LEU A 714 74.17 22.46 -13.15
N ALA A 715 75.24 22.21 -13.92
CA ALA A 715 76.63 22.37 -13.50
C ALA A 715 77.55 22.75 -14.68
N ALA A 716 78.72 23.34 -14.39
CA ALA A 716 79.70 23.68 -15.41
C ALA A 716 80.26 22.43 -16.10
N GLY A 717 80.19 22.39 -17.44
CA GLY A 717 80.62 21.23 -18.23
C GLY A 717 79.63 20.07 -18.28
N ASP A 718 78.41 20.26 -17.77
CA ASP A 718 77.33 19.26 -17.85
C ASP A 718 76.89 19.00 -19.30
N THR A 719 76.50 17.76 -19.58
CA THR A 719 76.02 17.34 -20.89
C THR A 719 74.51 17.58 -20.95
N ILE A 720 74.02 18.19 -22.02
CA ILE A 720 72.57 18.42 -22.19
C ILE A 720 71.87 17.08 -22.42
N ARG A 721 70.87 16.72 -21.62
CA ARG A 721 70.05 15.51 -21.82
C ARG A 721 68.58 15.83 -21.69
N SER A 722 67.74 15.12 -22.44
CA SER A 722 66.29 15.14 -22.35
C SER A 722 65.78 13.75 -22.70
N ILE A 723 65.69 12.88 -21.70
CA ILE A 723 65.32 11.47 -21.87
C ILE A 723 63.90 11.30 -21.36
N GLU A 724 63.01 10.77 -22.20
CA GLU A 724 61.63 10.44 -21.83
C GLU A 724 61.50 8.95 -21.58
N ALA A 725 60.70 8.58 -20.59
CA ALA A 725 60.38 7.19 -20.30
C ALA A 725 58.90 7.05 -19.91
N THR A 726 58.24 6.05 -20.48
CA THR A 726 56.79 5.86 -20.40
C THR A 726 56.47 4.60 -19.59
N PHE A 727 55.46 4.69 -18.72
CA PHE A 727 54.97 3.58 -17.91
C PHE A 727 53.43 3.57 -17.84
N ARG A 728 52.86 2.41 -17.53
CA ARG A 728 51.41 2.24 -17.34
C ARG A 728 51.02 2.30 -15.86
N VAL A 729 49.92 2.96 -15.54
CA VAL A 729 49.33 2.94 -14.21
C VAL A 729 48.43 1.72 -14.10
N VAL A 730 48.58 0.93 -13.05
CA VAL A 730 47.86 -0.33 -12.83
C VAL A 730 47.40 -0.45 -11.38
N ASP A 731 46.37 -1.26 -11.12
CA ASP A 731 45.96 -1.56 -9.73
C ASP A 731 46.92 -2.59 -9.09
N THR A 732 47.55 -3.45 -9.91
CA THR A 732 48.57 -4.43 -9.51
C THR A 732 49.58 -4.63 -10.65
N LEU A 733 50.86 -4.90 -10.33
CA LEU A 733 51.92 -5.11 -11.34
C LEU A 733 51.63 -6.33 -12.23
N SER A 734 51.76 -6.14 -13.54
CA SER A 734 51.76 -7.19 -14.56
C SER A 734 53.12 -7.90 -14.60
N THR A 735 53.10 -9.18 -14.96
CA THR A 735 54.30 -10.00 -15.09
C THR A 735 54.52 -10.38 -16.55
N ALA A 736 55.79 -10.51 -16.96
CA ALA A 736 56.13 -10.97 -18.30
C ALA A 736 55.93 -12.48 -18.39
N VAL A 737 55.21 -12.93 -19.41
CA VAL A 737 54.96 -14.36 -19.67
C VAL A 737 55.92 -14.84 -20.77
N ASP A 738 56.49 -16.03 -20.58
CA ASP A 738 57.29 -16.76 -21.57
C ASP A 738 56.50 -16.92 -22.91
N PRO A 739 57.07 -16.59 -24.08
CA PRO A 739 56.39 -16.70 -25.38
C PRO A 739 55.99 -18.13 -25.79
N ASP A 740 56.53 -19.18 -25.15
CA ASP A 740 56.07 -20.57 -25.34
C ASP A 740 54.86 -20.94 -24.46
N CYS A 741 54.35 -19.99 -23.66
CA CYS A 741 53.20 -20.18 -22.79
C CYS A 741 51.91 -19.77 -23.52
N VAL A 742 50.98 -20.70 -23.70
CA VAL A 742 49.65 -20.39 -24.25
C VAL A 742 48.86 -19.64 -23.18
N ALA A 743 48.74 -18.32 -23.35
CA ALA A 743 47.88 -17.51 -22.50
C ALA A 743 46.41 -17.95 -22.65
N VAL A 744 45.79 -18.20 -21.52
CA VAL A 744 44.36 -18.49 -21.39
C VAL A 744 43.58 -17.24 -21.75
N ALA A 745 42.67 -17.34 -22.72
CA ALA A 745 41.75 -16.27 -23.03
C ALA A 745 40.79 -16.07 -21.84
N PRO A 746 40.63 -14.84 -21.31
CA PRO A 746 39.62 -14.58 -20.28
C PRO A 746 38.24 -14.82 -20.90
N THR A 747 37.49 -15.78 -20.35
CA THR A 747 36.08 -15.92 -20.66
C THR A 747 35.35 -14.74 -20.03
N THR A 748 34.77 -13.90 -20.87
CA THR A 748 33.91 -12.80 -20.44
C THR A 748 32.72 -13.41 -19.69
N PRO A 749 32.38 -12.94 -18.47
CA PRO A 749 31.08 -13.27 -17.88
C PRO A 749 30.02 -12.93 -18.92
N ALA A 750 29.08 -13.84 -19.15
CA ALA A 750 27.90 -13.52 -19.94
C ALA A 750 27.16 -12.40 -19.19
N VAL A 751 27.42 -11.16 -19.57
CA VAL A 751 26.58 -10.03 -19.21
C VAL A 751 25.28 -10.30 -19.96
N TYR A 752 24.27 -10.77 -19.25
CA TYR A 752 22.92 -10.76 -19.78
C TYR A 752 22.61 -9.31 -20.16
N ALA A 753 22.42 -9.09 -21.45
CA ALA A 753 21.80 -7.85 -21.89
C ALA A 753 20.42 -7.84 -21.25
N ALA A 754 20.12 -6.81 -20.44
CA ALA A 754 18.79 -6.60 -19.89
C ALA A 754 17.78 -6.80 -21.01
N GLY A 755 16.91 -7.79 -20.87
CA GLY A 755 15.81 -7.99 -21.80
C GLY A 755 15.01 -6.70 -21.80
N THR A 756 14.87 -6.06 -22.96
CA THR A 756 13.86 -5.03 -23.10
C THR A 756 12.51 -5.75 -23.16
N SER A 757 11.98 -6.17 -22.02
CA SER A 757 10.58 -6.57 -21.94
C SER A 757 9.76 -5.30 -22.19
N SER A 758 9.17 -5.23 -23.38
CA SER A 758 8.21 -4.18 -23.71
C SER A 758 6.84 -4.69 -23.27
N PRO A 759 6.10 -3.91 -22.48
CA PRO A 759 4.81 -4.36 -22.00
C PRO A 759 3.89 -4.54 -23.18
N SER A 760 3.24 -5.69 -23.25
CA SER A 760 2.26 -5.96 -24.30
C SER A 760 1.02 -5.09 -24.05
N PRO A 761 0.70 -4.10 -24.92
CA PRO A 761 -0.46 -3.26 -24.73
C PRO A 761 -1.72 -4.09 -25.01
N GLN A 762 -2.62 -4.18 -24.03
CA GLN A 762 -3.95 -4.77 -24.26
C GLN A 762 -4.91 -3.72 -24.81
N THR A 763 -5.92 -4.18 -25.55
CA THR A 763 -6.99 -3.33 -26.07
C THR A 763 -7.87 -2.80 -24.94
N PHE A 764 -8.10 -1.49 -24.91
CA PHE A 764 -8.98 -0.85 -23.95
C PHE A 764 -10.45 -1.18 -24.20
N ALA A 765 -11.17 -1.63 -23.17
CA ALA A 765 -12.58 -2.03 -23.25
C ALA A 765 -13.58 -0.85 -23.23
N GLY A 766 -13.10 0.39 -23.18
CA GLY A 766 -13.95 1.57 -22.92
C GLY A 766 -14.05 1.87 -21.42
N TYR A 767 -14.54 3.05 -21.07
CA TYR A 767 -14.83 3.39 -19.68
C TYR A 767 -16.27 2.99 -19.31
N PRO A 768 -16.50 2.59 -18.05
CA PRO A 768 -17.86 2.42 -17.56
C PRO A 768 -18.59 3.76 -17.52
N GLU A 769 -19.90 3.74 -17.75
CA GLU A 769 -20.80 4.87 -17.50
C GLU A 769 -20.66 5.34 -16.04
N LEU A 770 -20.81 6.66 -15.82
CA LEU A 770 -20.68 7.23 -14.48
C LEU A 770 -21.72 6.61 -13.54
N GLY A 771 -21.25 5.80 -12.60
CA GLY A 771 -22.17 5.11 -11.71
C GLY A 771 -22.90 3.93 -12.32
N ALA A 772 -22.27 3.18 -13.23
CA ALA A 772 -22.75 1.89 -13.74
C ALA A 772 -23.13 0.86 -12.63
N GLN A 773 -22.80 1.15 -11.37
CA GLN A 773 -23.18 0.40 -10.17
C GLN A 773 -24.41 0.98 -9.43
N TYR A 774 -24.77 2.26 -9.58
CA TYR A 774 -25.83 2.89 -8.78
C TYR A 774 -27.24 2.59 -9.30
N ARG A 775 -28.12 2.16 -8.40
CA ARG A 775 -29.50 1.78 -8.71
C ARG A 775 -30.42 2.43 -7.69
N ALA A 776 -31.53 3.00 -8.17
CA ALA A 776 -32.59 3.49 -7.31
C ALA A 776 -33.12 2.36 -6.41
N PRO A 777 -33.66 2.67 -5.22
CA PRO A 777 -34.19 1.67 -4.32
C PRO A 777 -35.25 0.83 -5.03
N THR A 778 -35.23 -0.48 -4.84
CA THR A 778 -36.24 -1.43 -5.31
C THR A 778 -36.70 -2.24 -4.12
N ILE A 779 -38.01 -2.22 -3.83
CA ILE A 779 -38.57 -2.94 -2.69
C ILE A 779 -38.36 -4.44 -2.87
N THR A 780 -37.64 -5.06 -1.94
CA THR A 780 -37.39 -6.51 -1.90
C THR A 780 -38.34 -7.24 -0.96
N ALA A 781 -38.88 -6.55 0.06
CA ALA A 781 -39.98 -7.04 0.87
C ALA A 781 -40.83 -5.87 1.40
N SER A 782 -42.14 -5.95 1.18
CA SER A 782 -43.12 -5.03 1.78
C SER A 782 -43.56 -5.52 3.16
N PRO A 783 -43.96 -4.61 4.07
CA PRO A 783 -44.53 -5.00 5.35
C PRO A 783 -45.88 -5.69 5.19
N VAL A 784 -46.20 -6.57 6.13
CA VAL A 784 -47.46 -7.31 6.18
C VAL A 784 -48.32 -6.76 7.31
N SER A 785 -49.64 -6.71 7.12
CA SER A 785 -50.59 -6.33 8.18
C SER A 785 -50.46 -7.25 9.40
N VAL A 786 -50.55 -6.67 10.59
CA VAL A 786 -50.34 -7.37 11.86
C VAL A 786 -51.57 -7.21 12.74
N SER A 787 -51.96 -8.28 13.43
CA SER A 787 -52.96 -8.23 14.48
C SER A 787 -52.36 -8.62 15.82
N VAL A 788 -52.57 -7.79 16.85
CA VAL A 788 -52.10 -8.02 18.22
C VAL A 788 -53.20 -7.72 19.24
N PRO A 789 -53.16 -8.31 20.43
CA PRO A 789 -53.96 -7.88 21.57
C PRO A 789 -53.63 -6.44 22.00
N THR A 790 -54.60 -5.75 22.60
CA THR A 790 -54.37 -4.43 23.22
C THR A 790 -53.26 -4.51 24.27
N GLY A 791 -52.30 -3.59 24.19
CA GLY A 791 -51.16 -3.51 25.12
C GLY A 791 -49.93 -4.32 24.68
N ASP A 792 -50.05 -5.19 23.68
CA ASP A 792 -48.92 -5.90 23.07
C ASP A 792 -48.22 -5.02 22.02
N SER A 793 -46.99 -5.39 21.65
CA SER A 793 -46.22 -4.69 20.60
C SER A 793 -46.49 -5.29 19.22
N ALA A 794 -46.73 -4.44 18.23
CA ALA A 794 -46.82 -4.85 16.82
C ALA A 794 -45.53 -4.52 16.06
N THR A 795 -45.08 -5.41 15.18
CA THR A 795 -43.82 -5.24 14.44
C THR A 795 -44.05 -5.34 12.93
N PHE A 796 -43.58 -4.34 12.19
CA PHE A 796 -43.59 -4.30 10.73
C PHE A 796 -42.15 -4.32 10.20
N THR A 797 -41.89 -5.12 9.16
CA THR A 797 -40.56 -5.22 8.54
C THR A 797 -40.65 -4.94 7.04
N ALA A 798 -39.75 -4.11 6.52
CA ALA A 798 -39.64 -3.83 5.09
C ALA A 798 -38.16 -3.87 4.66
N SER A 799 -37.89 -4.22 3.41
CA SER A 799 -36.52 -4.18 2.86
C SER A 799 -36.52 -3.68 1.42
N ALA A 800 -35.41 -3.06 1.01
CA ALA A 800 -35.15 -2.66 -0.36
C ALA A 800 -33.68 -2.91 -0.71
N SER A 801 -33.42 -3.24 -1.97
CA SER A 801 -32.09 -3.21 -2.56
C SER A 801 -31.86 -1.87 -3.26
N GLY A 802 -30.63 -1.40 -3.31
CA GLY A 802 -30.26 -0.19 -4.04
C GLY A 802 -28.78 0.09 -3.83
N ILE A 803 -28.19 0.86 -4.74
CA ILE A 803 -26.78 1.24 -4.64
C ILE A 803 -26.74 2.76 -4.83
N PRO A 804 -26.32 3.54 -3.81
CA PRO A 804 -25.96 3.10 -2.46
C PRO A 804 -27.14 2.49 -1.69
N ALA A 805 -26.83 1.76 -0.61
CA ALA A 805 -27.83 1.15 0.27
C ALA A 805 -28.89 2.19 0.68
N PRO A 806 -30.19 1.93 0.43
CA PRO A 806 -31.24 2.90 0.71
C PRO A 806 -31.44 3.14 2.22
N THR A 807 -31.63 4.40 2.62
CA THR A 807 -32.17 4.74 3.94
C THR A 807 -33.68 4.52 3.96
N VAL A 808 -34.27 4.26 5.13
CA VAL A 808 -35.72 4.07 5.27
C VAL A 808 -36.33 5.12 6.19
N GLN A 809 -37.54 5.56 5.87
CA GLN A 809 -38.39 6.37 6.73
C GLN A 809 -39.79 5.77 6.76
N TRP A 810 -40.29 5.42 7.95
CA TRP A 810 -41.65 4.93 8.10
C TRP A 810 -42.66 6.07 8.12
N GLN A 811 -43.80 5.85 7.47
CA GLN A 811 -44.94 6.75 7.45
C GLN A 811 -46.18 6.06 7.98
N SER A 812 -47.04 6.83 8.65
CA SER A 812 -48.36 6.38 9.11
C SER A 812 -49.48 7.17 8.45
N SER A 813 -50.66 6.55 8.37
CA SER A 813 -51.88 7.17 7.85
C SER A 813 -53.12 6.58 8.52
N SER A 814 -54.08 7.44 8.86
CA SER A 814 -55.40 7.03 9.36
C SER A 814 -56.42 6.74 8.24
N ASN A 815 -56.20 7.26 7.04
CA ASN A 815 -57.13 7.17 5.91
C ASN A 815 -56.52 6.57 4.63
N GLY A 816 -55.21 6.30 4.61
CA GLY A 816 -54.45 5.78 3.47
C GLY A 816 -54.16 6.79 2.36
N THR A 817 -54.64 8.04 2.48
CA THR A 817 -54.47 9.08 1.46
C THR A 817 -53.52 10.19 1.89
N VAL A 818 -53.46 10.49 3.20
CA VAL A 818 -52.51 11.46 3.78
C VAL A 818 -51.51 10.72 4.65
N TRP A 819 -50.22 10.87 4.35
CA TRP A 819 -49.14 10.15 5.00
C TRP A 819 -48.24 11.12 5.77
N SER A 820 -47.88 10.76 7.00
CA SER A 820 -47.00 11.54 7.87
C SER A 820 -45.83 10.67 8.32
N ASP A 821 -44.62 11.24 8.31
CA ASP A 821 -43.43 10.58 8.82
C ASP A 821 -43.56 10.29 10.31
N ILE A 822 -43.13 9.09 10.72
CA ILE A 822 -43.01 8.72 12.13
C ILE A 822 -41.61 9.15 12.59
N PRO A 823 -41.48 10.12 13.51
CA PRO A 823 -40.18 10.65 13.91
C PRO A 823 -39.26 9.55 14.46
N GLY A 824 -38.02 9.49 13.95
CA GLY A 824 -37.00 8.54 14.40
C GLY A 824 -37.15 7.09 13.91
N ALA A 825 -38.21 6.78 13.15
CA ALA A 825 -38.43 5.45 12.59
C ALA A 825 -37.62 5.23 11.29
N THR A 826 -36.31 5.04 11.44
CA THR A 826 -35.35 4.91 10.32
C THR A 826 -34.71 3.53 10.19
N GLN A 827 -35.25 2.54 10.89
CA GLN A 827 -34.82 1.14 10.82
C GLN A 827 -35.72 0.33 9.88
N VAL A 828 -35.19 -0.76 9.30
CA VAL A 828 -35.96 -1.70 8.45
C VAL A 828 -37.12 -2.37 9.19
N THR A 829 -37.11 -2.30 10.52
CA THR A 829 -38.16 -2.77 11.41
C THR A 829 -38.78 -1.59 12.16
N LEU A 830 -40.10 -1.44 12.09
CA LEU A 830 -40.89 -0.55 12.92
C LEU A 830 -41.59 -1.36 14.01
N THR A 831 -41.42 -0.97 15.26
CA THR A 831 -42.16 -1.53 16.41
C THR A 831 -43.11 -0.47 16.96
N VAL A 832 -44.40 -0.79 16.99
CA VAL A 832 -45.43 -0.01 17.70
C VAL A 832 -45.60 -0.66 19.06
N GLU A 833 -45.01 -0.07 20.09
CA GLU A 833 -45.12 -0.57 21.46
C GLU A 833 -46.48 -0.26 22.07
N LYS A 834 -46.99 -1.19 22.89
CA LYS A 834 -48.25 -1.03 23.64
C LYS A 834 -49.39 -0.53 22.76
N ALA A 835 -49.71 -1.30 21.72
CA ALA A 835 -50.74 -0.92 20.77
C ALA A 835 -52.07 -0.65 21.48
N GLU A 836 -52.51 0.60 21.47
CA GLU A 836 -53.78 1.03 22.05
C GLU A 836 -54.92 0.76 21.07
N LYS A 837 -56.14 0.55 21.58
CA LYS A 837 -57.32 0.28 20.75
C LYS A 837 -57.56 1.34 19.67
N LEU A 838 -57.33 2.61 19.99
CA LEU A 838 -57.50 3.73 19.05
C LEU A 838 -56.49 3.73 17.89
N ALA A 839 -55.39 2.97 18.01
CA ALA A 839 -54.42 2.79 16.94
C ALA A 839 -54.86 1.72 15.92
N SER A 840 -55.91 0.94 16.22
CA SER A 840 -56.47 -0.06 15.30
C SER A 840 -56.96 0.60 14.00
N GLY A 841 -56.61 0.03 12.86
CA GLY A 841 -56.87 0.59 11.53
C GLY A 841 -55.78 1.53 11.01
N THR A 842 -54.77 1.88 11.83
CA THR A 842 -53.63 2.69 11.35
C THR A 842 -52.85 1.93 10.30
N ARG A 843 -52.52 2.62 9.20
CA ARG A 843 -51.78 2.10 8.05
C ARG A 843 -50.34 2.58 8.09
N TYR A 844 -49.41 1.69 7.76
CA TYR A 844 -47.98 1.92 7.76
C TYR A 844 -47.36 1.58 6.41
N ARG A 845 -46.40 2.39 5.97
CA ARG A 845 -45.55 2.11 4.80
C ARG A 845 -44.12 2.59 5.04
N ALA A 846 -43.17 1.97 4.38
CA ALA A 846 -41.77 2.38 4.39
C ALA A 846 -41.43 3.09 3.07
N VAL A 847 -40.79 4.25 3.16
CA VAL A 847 -40.20 4.94 2.02
C VAL A 847 -38.69 4.72 2.07
N PHE A 848 -38.16 4.04 1.06
CA PHE A 848 -36.73 3.82 0.89
C PHE A 848 -36.18 4.86 -0.07
N SER A 849 -35.11 5.56 0.32
CA SER A 849 -34.50 6.63 -0.46
C SER A 849 -33.00 6.43 -0.61
N ASN A 850 -32.48 6.76 -1.79
CA ASN A 850 -31.06 6.99 -2.01
C ASN A 850 -30.90 8.13 -3.04
N LEU A 851 -29.66 8.43 -3.43
CA LEU A 851 -29.39 9.57 -4.32
C LEU A 851 -29.85 9.36 -5.76
N LYS A 852 -30.32 8.17 -6.13
CA LYS A 852 -30.89 7.86 -7.45
C LYS A 852 -32.41 7.86 -7.47
N GLY A 853 -33.07 7.91 -6.30
CA GLY A 853 -34.52 8.04 -6.21
C GLY A 853 -35.11 7.41 -4.95
N GLU A 854 -36.42 7.25 -4.97
CA GLU A 854 -37.21 6.68 -3.88
C GLU A 854 -38.04 5.49 -4.36
N ALA A 855 -38.27 4.53 -3.47
CA ALA A 855 -39.28 3.50 -3.65
C ALA A 855 -40.12 3.38 -2.38
N THR A 856 -41.43 3.31 -2.55
CA THR A 856 -42.38 3.18 -1.44
C THR A 856 -42.89 1.74 -1.37
N SER A 857 -42.91 1.15 -0.17
CA SER A 857 -43.46 -0.19 0.05
C SER A 857 -44.97 -0.24 -0.13
N GLU A 858 -45.52 -1.45 -0.23
CA GLU A 858 -46.96 -1.65 -0.03
C GLU A 858 -47.37 -1.28 1.41
N VAL A 859 -48.67 -1.05 1.60
CA VAL A 859 -49.27 -0.60 2.86
C VAL A 859 -49.64 -1.79 3.75
N ALA A 860 -49.21 -1.76 5.01
CA ALA A 860 -49.63 -2.69 6.05
C ALA A 860 -50.61 -2.02 7.04
N THR A 861 -51.58 -2.76 7.58
CA THR A 861 -52.55 -2.27 8.57
C THR A 861 -52.32 -2.92 9.92
N LEU A 862 -52.39 -2.13 11.00
CA LEU A 862 -52.43 -2.62 12.37
C LEU A 862 -53.88 -2.91 12.79
N LEU A 863 -54.14 -4.12 13.29
CA LEU A 863 -55.42 -4.48 13.90
C LEU A 863 -55.20 -4.80 15.39
N VAL A 864 -55.73 -3.95 16.27
CA VAL A 864 -55.66 -4.19 17.72
C VAL A 864 -56.95 -4.86 18.16
N SER A 865 -56.82 -6.05 18.75
CA SER A 865 -57.93 -6.84 19.28
C SER A 865 -57.98 -6.74 20.80
N VAL A 866 -59.17 -6.62 21.38
CA VAL A 866 -59.31 -6.76 22.84
C VAL A 866 -59.50 -8.24 23.13
N PRO A 867 -58.64 -8.89 23.93
CA PRO A 867 -58.82 -10.29 24.28
C PRO A 867 -60.15 -10.50 25.00
N GLU A 868 -60.76 -11.67 24.78
CA GLU A 868 -62.01 -12.05 25.45
C GLU A 868 -61.81 -12.04 26.98
N PRO A 869 -62.65 -11.32 27.74
CA PRO A 869 -62.57 -11.34 29.18
C PRO A 869 -62.98 -12.73 29.70
N THR A 870 -62.09 -13.38 30.46
CA THR A 870 -62.27 -14.75 30.93
C THR A 870 -63.18 -14.87 32.16
N GLU A 871 -63.36 -13.79 32.92
CA GLU A 871 -64.23 -13.72 34.09
C GLU A 871 -64.92 -12.35 34.18
N HIS A 872 -66.15 -12.32 34.70
CA HIS A 872 -66.89 -11.08 34.93
C HIS A 872 -66.48 -10.46 36.27
N GLU A 873 -65.89 -9.26 36.28
CA GLU A 873 -65.50 -8.59 37.53
C GLU A 873 -66.73 -8.16 38.35
N GLY A 874 -67.00 -8.91 39.43
CA GLY A 874 -67.61 -8.37 40.66
C GLY A 874 -69.10 -8.04 40.68
N ALA A 875 -69.90 -8.37 39.66
CA ALA A 875 -71.35 -8.19 39.76
C ALA A 875 -72.00 -9.38 40.47
N GLU A 876 -72.39 -9.23 41.75
CA GLU A 876 -73.52 -10.03 42.24
C GLU A 876 -74.70 -9.68 41.31
N ALA A 877 -75.20 -10.67 40.56
CA ALA A 877 -76.31 -10.46 39.64
C ALA A 877 -77.53 -9.96 40.40
N VAL A 878 -77.74 -8.64 40.41
CA VAL A 878 -78.90 -8.02 41.07
C VAL A 878 -80.13 -8.50 40.31
N ALA A 879 -81.02 -9.22 41.00
CA ALA A 879 -82.33 -9.56 40.46
C ALA A 879 -83.16 -8.27 40.40
N ALA A 880 -83.29 -7.69 39.21
CA ALA A 880 -84.13 -6.51 39.00
C ALA A 880 -85.59 -6.85 39.38
N THR A 881 -86.18 -6.03 40.25
CA THR A 881 -87.64 -6.04 40.42
C THR A 881 -88.29 -5.38 39.20
N THR A 882 -89.54 -5.73 38.87
CA THR A 882 -90.24 -5.24 37.67
C THR A 882 -90.35 -3.69 37.59
N GLU A 883 -90.06 -2.97 38.68
CA GLU A 883 -89.98 -1.49 38.73
C GLU A 883 -88.60 -0.91 38.35
N GLU A 884 -87.50 -1.66 38.40
CA GLU A 884 -86.17 -1.21 37.93
C GLU A 884 -85.99 -1.34 36.41
N LEU A 885 -86.98 -1.94 35.72
CA LEU A 885 -87.03 -2.12 34.27
C LEU A 885 -87.74 -0.96 33.53
N LEU A 886 -87.64 0.27 34.08
CA LEU A 886 -88.04 1.50 33.38
C LEU A 886 -86.87 2.52 33.39
N PRO A 887 -86.73 3.32 32.32
CA PRO A 887 -85.49 3.41 31.54
C PRO A 887 -84.52 4.50 32.01
N ARG A 888 -83.22 4.19 32.09
CA ARG A 888 -82.22 5.13 31.55
C ARG A 888 -82.10 4.83 30.06
N GLY A 889 -82.93 5.51 29.27
CA GLY A 889 -82.88 5.54 27.81
C GLY A 889 -83.25 4.25 27.08
N ALA A 890 -84.55 3.94 26.95
CA ALA A 890 -85.08 3.07 25.90
C ALA A 890 -85.00 3.73 24.50
N GLY A 891 -83.86 4.36 24.21
CA GLY A 891 -83.53 5.01 22.95
C GLY A 891 -82.04 4.97 22.62
N GLU A 892 -81.22 4.29 23.42
CA GLU A 892 -79.77 4.20 23.19
C GLU A 892 -79.27 2.78 22.90
N LEU A 893 -80.01 1.71 23.23
CA LEU A 893 -79.73 0.38 22.70
C LEU A 893 -80.87 -0.04 21.77
N THR A 894 -80.55 -0.56 20.58
CA THR A 894 -81.52 -1.14 19.66
C THR A 894 -81.57 -2.65 19.83
N VAL A 895 -82.70 -3.28 19.53
CA VAL A 895 -82.83 -4.73 19.59
C VAL A 895 -83.48 -5.25 18.33
N VAL A 896 -82.86 -6.23 17.71
CA VAL A 896 -83.40 -6.97 16.57
C VAL A 896 -83.27 -8.44 16.89
N GLN A 897 -84.41 -9.13 16.97
CA GLN A 897 -84.43 -10.57 17.17
C GLN A 897 -84.69 -11.28 15.84
N THR A 898 -83.82 -12.22 15.50
CA THR A 898 -83.96 -13.10 14.32
C THR A 898 -83.86 -14.54 14.80
N GLY A 899 -85.00 -15.25 14.85
CA GLY A 899 -85.05 -16.60 15.41
C GLY A 899 -84.67 -16.63 16.89
N SER A 900 -83.71 -17.49 17.25
CA SER A 900 -83.18 -17.62 18.61
C SER A 900 -82.03 -16.67 18.92
N THR A 901 -81.77 -15.69 18.06
CA THR A 901 -80.65 -14.77 18.18
C THR A 901 -81.14 -13.35 18.40
N VAL A 902 -80.62 -12.70 19.44
CA VAL A 902 -80.91 -11.31 19.79
C VAL A 902 -79.69 -10.47 19.47
N THR A 903 -79.81 -9.59 18.47
CA THR A 903 -78.81 -8.57 18.17
C THR A 903 -79.17 -7.31 18.93
N VAL A 904 -78.28 -6.85 19.81
CA VAL A 904 -78.41 -5.60 20.54
C VAL A 904 -77.47 -4.59 19.90
N GLY A 905 -78.01 -3.54 19.28
CA GLY A 905 -77.23 -2.50 18.61
C GLY A 905 -77.14 -1.21 19.41
N ASN A 906 -76.40 -0.25 18.87
CA ASN A 906 -76.13 1.06 19.47
C ASN A 906 -75.44 0.99 20.85
N ILE A 907 -74.64 -0.06 21.07
CA ILE A 907 -73.87 -0.27 22.29
C ILE A 907 -72.83 0.85 22.42
N PRO A 908 -72.73 1.55 23.58
CA PRO A 908 -71.81 2.67 23.78
C PRO A 908 -70.37 2.21 24.04
N LEU A 909 -69.95 1.14 23.37
CA LEU A 909 -68.61 0.57 23.41
C LEU A 909 -68.08 0.54 21.97
N ALA A 910 -66.77 0.72 21.81
CA ALA A 910 -66.18 0.70 20.48
C ALA A 910 -66.08 -0.74 19.95
N ASP A 911 -66.12 -0.94 18.64
CA ASP A 911 -65.97 -2.27 18.04
C ASP A 911 -64.72 -3.02 18.54
N GLY A 912 -64.90 -4.31 18.77
CA GLY A 912 -63.90 -5.19 19.37
C GLY A 912 -63.84 -5.16 20.91
N GLU A 913 -64.62 -4.33 21.60
CA GLU A 913 -64.85 -4.48 23.05
C GLU A 913 -65.84 -5.62 23.34
N TRP A 914 -65.90 -6.05 24.60
CA TRP A 914 -66.72 -7.16 25.04
C TRP A 914 -67.78 -6.68 26.04
N VAL A 915 -69.00 -7.17 25.88
CA VAL A 915 -70.08 -7.01 26.86
C VAL A 915 -70.38 -8.35 27.51
N TRP A 916 -70.70 -8.33 28.80
CA TRP A 916 -71.24 -9.50 29.49
C TRP A 916 -72.74 -9.52 29.35
N ALA A 917 -73.26 -10.61 28.78
CA ALA A 917 -74.69 -10.78 28.58
C ALA A 917 -75.28 -11.73 29.63
N TYR A 918 -76.37 -11.30 30.27
CA TYR A 918 -77.15 -12.12 31.20
C TYR A 918 -78.61 -12.09 30.78
N GLY A 919 -79.21 -13.25 30.54
CA GLY A 919 -80.64 -13.29 30.28
C GLY A 919 -81.43 -13.52 31.56
N TYR A 920 -82.59 -12.89 31.64
CA TYR A 920 -83.40 -12.76 32.86
C TYR A 920 -84.78 -13.40 32.72
N SER A 921 -84.97 -14.35 33.63
CA SER A 921 -86.19 -14.70 34.37
C SER A 921 -85.76 -15.24 35.76
N ALA A 922 -84.56 -15.86 35.82
CA ALA A 922 -83.55 -15.80 36.88
C ALA A 922 -82.18 -15.51 36.21
N ALA A 923 -81.23 -14.88 36.89
CA ALA A 923 -79.97 -14.41 36.26
C ALA A 923 -79.14 -15.57 35.69
N THR A 924 -79.12 -15.70 34.36
CA THR A 924 -78.38 -16.76 33.67
C THR A 924 -77.30 -16.15 32.79
N ALA A 925 -76.04 -16.46 33.08
CA ALA A 925 -74.90 -15.98 32.31
C ALA A 925 -74.95 -16.51 30.87
N ARG A 926 -74.77 -15.61 29.90
CA ARG A 926 -74.58 -15.94 28.48
C ARG A 926 -73.13 -15.73 28.03
N GLY A 927 -72.25 -15.32 28.94
CA GLY A 927 -70.82 -15.12 28.68
C GLY A 927 -70.51 -13.73 28.14
N ALA A 928 -69.25 -13.52 27.80
CA ALA A 928 -68.79 -12.33 27.09
C ALA A 928 -69.15 -12.44 25.61
N HIS A 929 -69.67 -11.38 25.03
CA HIS A 929 -69.98 -11.27 23.61
C HIS A 929 -69.26 -10.06 23.02
N PRO A 930 -68.65 -10.18 21.85
CA PRO A 930 -67.96 -9.05 21.23
C PRO A 930 -68.97 -8.03 20.69
N VAL A 931 -68.58 -6.76 20.70
CA VAL A 931 -69.28 -5.68 20.02
C VAL A 931 -68.67 -5.53 18.62
N LEU A 932 -69.50 -5.61 17.59
CA LEU A 932 -69.16 -5.51 16.18
C LEU A 932 -70.19 -4.60 15.50
N ASP A 933 -69.73 -3.59 14.75
CA ASP A 933 -70.53 -2.53 14.15
C ASP A 933 -71.52 -1.86 15.12
N GLY A 934 -71.06 -1.61 16.35
CA GLY A 934 -71.84 -1.04 17.45
C GLY A 934 -72.93 -1.97 17.98
N ALA A 935 -72.88 -3.27 17.68
CA ALA A 935 -73.85 -4.25 18.10
C ALA A 935 -73.22 -5.53 18.66
N THR A 936 -73.93 -6.23 19.54
CA THR A 936 -73.56 -7.58 19.97
C THR A 936 -74.67 -8.54 19.63
N THR A 937 -74.33 -9.82 19.47
CA THR A 937 -75.30 -10.84 19.08
C THR A 937 -75.28 -11.97 20.09
N VAL A 938 -76.39 -12.16 20.80
CA VAL A 938 -76.50 -13.15 21.86
C VAL A 938 -77.50 -14.22 21.46
N ASP A 939 -77.07 -15.48 21.50
CA ASP A 939 -77.98 -16.61 21.37
C ASP A 939 -78.81 -16.74 22.65
N VAL A 940 -80.13 -16.82 22.49
CA VAL A 940 -81.12 -16.97 23.58
C VAL A 940 -81.91 -18.29 23.48
N SER A 941 -81.45 -19.24 22.66
CA SER A 941 -82.05 -20.56 22.46
C SER A 941 -82.26 -21.42 23.72
N GLY A 942 -81.67 -21.03 24.86
CA GLY A 942 -81.79 -21.74 26.16
C GLY A 942 -82.85 -21.20 27.12
N PHE A 943 -83.61 -20.16 26.76
CA PHE A 943 -84.68 -19.61 27.60
C PHE A 943 -86.03 -20.30 27.35
N ALA A 944 -86.88 -20.35 28.39
CA ALA A 944 -88.22 -20.92 28.26
C ALA A 944 -89.09 -20.07 27.32
N GLY A 945 -90.16 -20.65 26.77
CA GLY A 945 -91.12 -19.89 25.95
C GLY A 945 -91.80 -18.80 26.77
N GLY A 946 -91.71 -17.55 26.33
CA GLY A 946 -92.19 -16.38 27.09
C GLY A 946 -91.37 -15.11 26.83
N GLU A 947 -91.75 -14.03 27.51
CA GLU A 947 -91.02 -12.76 27.50
C GLU A 947 -89.86 -12.78 28.50
N HIS A 948 -88.69 -12.35 28.04
CA HIS A 948 -87.45 -12.29 28.81
C HIS A 948 -86.73 -10.97 28.58
N HIS A 949 -85.75 -10.67 29.44
CA HIS A 949 -84.88 -9.50 29.27
C HIS A 949 -83.44 -9.95 29.18
N LEU A 950 -82.66 -9.28 28.33
CA LEU A 950 -81.22 -9.46 28.24
C LEU A 950 -80.55 -8.23 28.83
N ALA A 951 -79.76 -8.41 29.88
CA ALA A 951 -78.92 -7.39 30.46
C ALA A 951 -77.54 -7.43 29.81
N LEU A 952 -77.01 -6.27 29.43
CA LEU A 952 -75.63 -6.11 28.98
C LEU A 952 -74.82 -5.34 30.01
N TYR A 953 -73.63 -5.82 30.33
CA TYR A 953 -72.70 -5.18 31.24
C TYR A 953 -71.37 -4.87 30.56
N ASP A 954 -70.78 -3.72 30.88
CA ASP A 954 -69.38 -3.37 30.65
C ASP A 954 -68.64 -3.44 31.99
N GLY A 955 -67.80 -4.46 32.19
CA GLY A 955 -67.29 -4.78 33.53
C GLY A 955 -68.43 -4.90 34.54
N ALA A 956 -68.35 -4.21 35.68
CA ALA A 956 -69.43 -4.19 36.68
C ALA A 956 -70.61 -3.25 36.33
N ASN A 957 -70.51 -2.45 35.27
CA ASN A 957 -71.51 -1.43 34.93
C ASN A 957 -72.60 -2.01 34.03
N LEU A 958 -73.85 -1.95 34.47
CA LEU A 958 -75.00 -2.30 33.63
C LEU A 958 -75.20 -1.23 32.54
N LEU A 959 -75.08 -1.65 31.27
CA LEU A 959 -75.37 -0.81 30.10
C LEU A 959 -76.86 -0.68 29.84
N GLY A 960 -77.65 -1.73 30.11
CA GLY A 960 -79.10 -1.69 29.99
C GLY A 960 -79.73 -3.07 29.81
N TYR A 961 -81.07 -3.08 29.76
CA TYR A 961 -81.88 -4.27 29.49
C TYR A 961 -82.60 -4.11 28.17
N VAL A 962 -82.61 -5.17 27.35
CA VAL A 962 -83.44 -5.24 26.14
C VAL A 962 -84.41 -6.42 26.21
N PRO A 963 -85.68 -6.23 25.78
CA PRO A 963 -86.64 -7.32 25.78
C PRO A 963 -86.35 -8.29 24.62
N PHE A 964 -86.63 -9.57 24.85
CA PHE A 964 -86.72 -10.56 23.78
C PHE A 964 -87.82 -11.57 24.09
N VAL A 965 -88.35 -12.21 23.05
CA VAL A 965 -89.46 -13.15 23.19
C VAL A 965 -89.05 -14.48 22.59
N VAL A 966 -89.10 -15.55 23.37
CA VAL A 966 -88.92 -16.90 22.85
C VAL A 966 -90.29 -17.41 22.42
N ALA A 967 -90.47 -17.57 21.12
CA ALA A 967 -91.73 -18.04 20.54
C ALA A 967 -92.15 -19.39 21.14
N GLN A 968 -93.39 -19.47 21.63
CA GLN A 968 -93.98 -20.71 22.12
C GLN A 968 -94.48 -21.50 20.90
N GLU A 969 -93.93 -22.70 20.64
CA GLU A 969 -94.31 -23.47 19.44
C GLU A 969 -95.82 -23.80 19.43
N ALA A 970 -96.51 -23.36 18.38
CA ALA A 970 -97.86 -23.79 18.03
C ALA A 970 -97.80 -24.98 17.06
N ALA A 971 -98.62 -26.00 17.32
CA ALA A 971 -98.74 -27.21 16.49
C ALA A 971 -99.08 -26.88 15.02
N ALA A 972 -98.36 -27.53 14.08
CA ALA A 972 -98.38 -27.27 12.65
C ALA A 972 -99.67 -27.68 11.91
N VAL A 973 -100.07 -26.90 10.90
CA VAL A 973 -100.82 -27.34 9.71
C VAL A 973 -100.35 -26.53 8.48
N GLU A 974 -99.75 -27.21 7.51
CA GLU A 974 -99.29 -26.69 6.20
C GLU A 974 -100.45 -26.48 5.20
N ALA A 975 -100.36 -25.42 4.38
CA ALA A 975 -100.93 -25.38 3.04
C ALA A 975 -100.17 -24.36 2.15
N ALA A 976 -99.80 -24.82 0.96
CA ALA A 976 -98.75 -24.27 0.10
C ALA A 976 -99.27 -23.60 -1.18
N MET A 977 -98.28 -23.06 -1.94
CA MET A 977 -98.25 -22.71 -3.37
C MET A 977 -98.69 -21.28 -3.70
N VAL A 978 -98.02 -20.49 -4.56
CA VAL A 978 -97.58 -20.67 -5.97
C VAL A 978 -96.47 -19.58 -6.21
N GLU A 979 -95.37 -19.70 -6.99
CA GLU A 979 -95.27 -20.01 -8.42
C GLU A 979 -93.82 -20.19 -8.95
N ALA A 980 -93.71 -21.06 -9.97
CA ALA A 980 -92.80 -21.20 -11.12
C ALA A 980 -91.28 -20.92 -11.03
N GLY A 981 -90.40 -21.73 -11.63
CA GLY A 981 -90.59 -22.90 -12.48
C GLY A 981 -89.44 -23.09 -13.49
N SER A 982 -88.92 -24.33 -13.57
CA SER A 982 -88.42 -25.02 -14.79
C SER A 982 -87.14 -24.46 -15.48
N VAL A 983 -86.11 -25.22 -15.89
CA VAL A 983 -85.85 -26.65 -16.19
C VAL A 983 -84.31 -26.83 -16.06
N ASP A 984 -83.76 -27.69 -15.20
CA ASP A 984 -83.47 -29.15 -15.35
C ASP A 984 -82.46 -29.46 -16.49
N SER A 985 -81.47 -30.35 -16.43
CA SER A 985 -81.12 -31.55 -15.62
C SER A 985 -79.63 -31.86 -15.95
N GLY A 986 -78.82 -32.62 -15.23
CA GLY A 986 -79.03 -33.58 -14.14
C GLY A 986 -77.65 -34.13 -13.68
N VAL A 987 -77.52 -34.49 -12.40
CA VAL A 987 -77.54 -35.88 -11.88
C VAL A 987 -76.12 -36.43 -11.71
N ALA A 988 -75.71 -37.04 -10.60
CA ALA A 988 -76.24 -37.21 -9.25
C ALA A 988 -75.16 -37.94 -8.43
N GLY A 989 -75.33 -37.94 -7.11
CA GLY A 989 -74.68 -38.90 -6.21
C GLY A 989 -74.07 -38.21 -4.99
N SER A 990 -74.89 -37.70 -4.06
CA SER A 990 -75.38 -38.45 -2.88
C SER A 990 -74.28 -38.65 -1.83
N SER A 991 -74.45 -38.33 -0.55
CA SER A 991 -75.66 -38.05 0.22
C SER A 991 -75.29 -37.86 1.68
N GLY A 992 -76.12 -37.08 2.40
CA GLY A 992 -76.42 -37.27 3.82
C GLY A 992 -75.61 -36.36 4.74
N GLY A 993 -76.20 -35.66 5.70
CA GLY A 993 -77.55 -35.64 6.27
C GLY A 993 -77.43 -34.79 7.54
N ALA A 994 -78.23 -33.74 7.68
CA ALA A 994 -79.47 -33.77 8.46
C ALA A 994 -79.23 -33.87 9.98
N GLN A 995 -79.70 -32.81 10.66
CA GLN A 995 -80.28 -32.74 12.01
C GLN A 995 -80.73 -34.08 12.61
N LEU A 996 -80.82 -34.17 13.95
CA LEU A 996 -82.05 -34.60 14.68
C LEU A 996 -81.81 -34.79 16.20
N THR A 997 -82.57 -34.03 17.01
CA THR A 997 -83.41 -34.45 18.17
C THR A 997 -82.89 -35.17 19.41
N ASN A 998 -83.63 -34.93 20.52
CA ASN A 998 -83.80 -35.71 21.77
C ASN A 998 -82.72 -35.54 22.85
N THR A 999 -83.06 -35.09 24.07
CA THR A 999 -83.77 -35.76 25.18
C THR A 999 -83.14 -37.09 25.61
N GLY A 1000 -82.86 -37.23 26.91
CA GLY A 1000 -82.59 -38.52 27.55
C GLY A 1000 -81.22 -38.63 28.20
N ALA A 1001 -81.22 -38.48 29.52
CA ALA A 1001 -80.16 -38.94 30.39
C ALA A 1001 -80.06 -40.48 30.37
N GLU A 1002 -78.96 -40.96 30.94
CA GLU A 1002 -78.85 -42.23 31.62
C GLU A 1002 -78.78 -43.52 30.77
N ASP A 1003 -77.62 -44.15 30.94
CA ASP A 1003 -77.46 -45.56 31.25
C ASP A 1003 -77.71 -46.66 30.19
N ALA A 1004 -76.55 -47.18 29.78
CA ALA A 1004 -76.13 -48.55 30.01
C ALA A 1004 -76.84 -49.66 29.21
N GLY A 1005 -76.06 -50.35 28.37
CA GLY A 1005 -76.62 -51.48 27.67
C GLY A 1005 -75.68 -52.32 26.84
N LEU A 1006 -74.52 -52.68 27.40
CA LEU A 1006 -73.73 -53.87 27.07
C LEU A 1006 -73.20 -53.95 25.63
N ALA A 1007 -71.92 -54.20 25.40
CA ALA A 1007 -71.39 -55.53 25.63
C ALA A 1007 -69.96 -55.61 25.09
N TRP A 1008 -69.01 -55.92 25.98
CA TRP A 1008 -67.98 -56.96 25.80
C TRP A 1008 -66.94 -56.72 24.69
N PHE A 1009 -65.63 -56.63 24.91
CA PHE A 1009 -64.66 -57.12 25.90
C PHE A 1009 -63.31 -56.45 25.49
N ALA A 1010 -62.24 -56.23 26.25
CA ALA A 1010 -61.83 -56.34 27.65
C ALA A 1010 -60.56 -55.45 27.71
N ALA A 1011 -60.35 -54.54 28.67
CA ALA A 1011 -59.84 -54.82 30.01
C ALA A 1011 -58.57 -55.70 29.94
N LEU A 1012 -57.36 -55.22 30.23
CA LEU A 1012 -56.76 -54.89 31.53
C LEU A 1012 -55.31 -54.42 31.20
N VAL A 1013 -54.51 -53.65 31.94
CA VAL A 1013 -54.63 -52.79 33.13
C VAL A 1013 -53.21 -52.27 33.44
N LEU A 1014 -53.16 -51.10 34.08
CA LEU A 1014 -52.08 -50.49 34.87
C LEU A 1014 -50.76 -50.04 34.19
N VAL A 1015 -50.62 -48.70 34.17
CA VAL A 1015 -49.63 -47.87 34.93
C VAL A 1015 -48.14 -48.18 34.68
N ALA A 1016 -47.26 -47.22 34.40
CA ALA A 1016 -47.23 -45.80 34.73
C ALA A 1016 -46.43 -45.01 33.67
N GLY A 1017 -46.60 -43.69 33.72
CA GLY A 1017 -45.43 -42.85 34.03
C GLY A 1017 -44.72 -42.18 32.87
N ALA A 1018 -45.29 -41.02 32.51
CA ALA A 1018 -44.62 -39.74 32.26
C ALA A 1018 -43.71 -39.56 31.04
N GLY A 1019 -44.01 -38.49 30.31
CA GLY A 1019 -42.97 -37.53 29.95
C GLY A 1019 -42.90 -37.14 28.48
N LEU A 1020 -43.87 -36.32 28.05
CA LEU A 1020 -43.81 -35.36 26.92
C LEU A 1020 -42.40 -34.73 26.83
N VAL A 1021 -41.79 -34.50 25.66
CA VAL A 1021 -42.14 -33.47 24.65
C VAL A 1021 -41.49 -33.85 23.31
N LEU A 1022 -42.22 -33.71 22.20
CA LEU A 1022 -41.73 -33.99 20.84
C LEU A 1022 -41.56 -32.71 20.01
N ARG A 1023 -40.39 -32.66 19.37
CA ARG A 1023 -40.02 -31.86 18.20
C ARG A 1023 -41.04 -31.98 17.05
N GLY A 1024 -41.11 -30.91 16.26
CA GLY A 1024 -40.61 -30.98 14.89
C GLY A 1024 -41.62 -30.85 13.76
N ARG A 1025 -41.30 -30.00 12.80
CA ARG A 1025 -41.73 -30.07 11.39
C ARG A 1025 -40.60 -29.49 10.54
N ARG A 1026 -40.35 -29.88 9.29
CA ARG A 1026 -40.52 -31.09 8.46
C ARG A 1026 -39.76 -30.71 7.18
N ARG A 1027 -39.05 -31.65 6.55
CA ARG A 1027 -38.42 -31.48 5.23
C ARG A 1027 -39.34 -31.96 4.10
N ALA A 1028 -39.13 -31.34 2.93
CA ALA A 1028 -39.17 -31.83 1.53
C ALA A 1028 -40.50 -32.44 1.01
N ALA A 1029 -40.95 -32.22 -0.23
CA ALA A 1029 -40.40 -32.53 -1.57
C ALA A 1029 -41.40 -31.92 -2.61
N ASP A 1030 -41.20 -31.75 -3.92
CA ASP A 1030 -40.69 -32.67 -4.94
C ASP A 1030 -40.46 -31.93 -6.30
N ALA A 1031 -39.90 -32.67 -7.26
CA ALA A 1031 -39.41 -32.26 -8.59
C ALA A 1031 -40.44 -32.12 -9.74
N SER A 1032 -40.01 -31.49 -10.85
CA SER A 1032 -40.16 -31.91 -12.28
C SER A 1032 -40.56 -30.79 -13.27
N ALA A 1033 -39.66 -30.51 -14.23
CA ALA A 1033 -39.83 -30.20 -15.65
C ALA A 1033 -38.65 -29.36 -16.18
#